data_AF-A0A2S8G9C8-F1
#
_entry.id   AF-A0A2S8G9C8-F1
#
_cell.length_a   1.000
_cell.length_b   1.000
_cell.length_c   1.000
_cell.angle_alpha   90.00
_cell.angle_beta   90.00
_cell.angle_gamma   90.00
#
_symmetry.space_group_name_H-M   'P 1'
#
loop_
_entity.id
_entity.type
_entity.pdbx_description
1 polymer ?
#
loop_
_entity_poly.entity_id
_entity_poly.type
_entity_poly.pdbx_seq_one_letter_code
_entity_poly.pdbx_strand_id
1 'polypeptide(L)'
;MDEARRKENLVYHKALGIPLQDCPPNHYQFLGIDPAETDAAIIRQAAIQRLQQIKSGDLGEIGEALDRRIRKVAKIILDPNLRAKYDQQLQSNAKSAAPSAGVTGSSPPNVSPPPETPESDHTPVSQAPISQAPDPAAAPTAVAQVETATSQVPPTNLKVQRAATATQDAADATPQKFAIKSPMIWGAVALVLLLNVGILAYLFTLIPGESEVAQADAASPTSEADDTQTENGNKLYSETSAETSDGSDEPANPELEDEGDASTEEALGGEVVQTAGNLTEKEMGGAAPIPVTKPDEPKLEEDASKPFERLNSEVDLPQISDATALQTEAITLGVISSTAVDSLRLEIDSGAADLEANHRFRIEPLQEEGKPIERWSVKVEGADGTGTDRSVAHFFVDNIRRLRFHWGVGVTFAIADQLRNSILTCTCDTGRHAIMLRTPGRVAGMPLILDDRKLEEEIPISTWPLEENLFFELTAIKNFGSSVTVEPETRKAKLGENIVIYVGPPNSAARGEIIVSCRKGKDGKVEFSVKPKYRLGDNKKVAELTAPSVSVAIGKLHRLLASMADEYAGAHAAYPGLLAQMNALNRKKPGSLQEAGAISRARVQTQGLIDKAEGVIKRASKQLPESYAALNQLIEAAHLGKRLHGEAEIEYQVGATTQEGELPLVFGNSQPPPIDKASGFDFVAQDAPAVGFWMILEPFHVVQLAPGGDLRVFDITGKNVVGKGTWKKERGQIKFSSERGLQESYTMKNGFALVSQSGKILYRKFNR
;
A
#
# COMPACT_ATOMS: atom_id res chain seq x y z
N MET A 1 21.09 -20.91 -5.57
CA MET A 1 20.48 -20.66 -4.24
C MET A 1 21.52 -20.67 -3.12
N ASP A 2 22.50 -21.57 -3.12
CA ASP A 2 23.47 -21.72 -2.02
C ASP A 2 24.39 -20.51 -1.77
N GLU A 3 24.78 -19.75 -2.80
CA GLU A 3 25.66 -18.60 -2.60
C GLU A 3 24.97 -17.45 -1.84
N ALA A 4 23.68 -17.21 -2.12
CA ALA A 4 22.89 -16.21 -1.41
C ALA A 4 22.73 -16.58 0.07
N ARG A 5 22.43 -17.85 0.36
CA ARG A 5 22.31 -18.38 1.72
C ARG A 5 23.64 -18.32 2.48
N ARG A 6 24.77 -18.57 1.81
CA ARG A 6 26.11 -18.43 2.39
C ARG A 6 26.46 -16.97 2.70
N LYS A 7 26.11 -16.03 1.82
CA LYS A 7 26.28 -14.58 2.06
C LYS A 7 25.42 -14.12 3.25
N GLU A 8 24.17 -14.58 3.33
CA GLU A 8 23.28 -14.28 4.45
C GLU A 8 23.81 -14.83 5.79
N ASN A 9 24.32 -16.07 5.79
CA ASN A 9 24.93 -16.68 6.98
C ASN A 9 26.19 -15.94 7.45
N LEU A 10 27.03 -15.46 6.51
CA LEU A 10 28.21 -14.66 6.85
C LEU A 10 27.83 -13.32 7.50
N VAL A 11 26.70 -12.74 7.08
CA VAL A 11 26.13 -11.53 7.68
C VAL A 11 25.70 -11.80 9.12
N TYR A 12 24.98 -12.90 9.39
CA TYR A 12 24.57 -13.25 10.76
C TYR A 12 25.77 -13.45 11.68
N HIS A 13 26.80 -14.15 11.20
CA HIS A 13 28.03 -14.35 11.94
C HIS A 13 28.73 -13.03 12.26
N LYS A 14 28.88 -12.13 11.27
CA LYS A 14 29.58 -10.85 11.45
C LYS A 14 28.79 -9.86 12.31
N ALA A 15 27.48 -9.76 12.11
CA ALA A 15 26.64 -8.74 12.75
C ALA A 15 26.16 -9.14 14.15
N LEU A 16 25.84 -10.41 14.36
CA LEU A 16 25.23 -10.92 15.59
C LEU A 16 26.16 -11.82 16.41
N GLY A 17 27.31 -12.21 15.86
CA GLY A 17 28.27 -13.10 16.53
C GLY A 17 27.81 -14.56 16.61
N ILE A 18 26.90 -14.98 15.73
CA ILE A 18 26.36 -16.35 15.72
C ILE A 18 27.31 -17.27 14.95
N PRO A 19 27.78 -18.39 15.51
CA PRO A 19 28.67 -19.32 14.82
C PRO A 19 28.10 -19.78 13.46
N LEU A 20 28.96 -19.95 12.45
CA LEU A 20 28.53 -20.38 11.10
C LEU A 20 27.81 -21.74 11.09
N GLN A 21 28.15 -22.62 12.02
CA GLN A 21 27.51 -23.93 12.20
C GLN A 21 26.07 -23.84 12.75
N ASP A 22 25.74 -22.75 13.43
CA ASP A 22 24.41 -22.48 13.99
C ASP A 22 23.57 -21.60 13.05
N CYS A 23 24.03 -21.39 11.82
CA CYS A 23 23.31 -20.62 10.80
C CYS A 23 22.51 -21.55 9.87
N PRO A 24 21.20 -21.33 9.66
CA PRO A 24 20.43 -20.15 10.10
C PRO A 24 20.01 -20.23 11.58
N PRO A 25 20.11 -19.11 12.35
CA PRO A 25 19.75 -19.11 13.75
C PRO A 25 18.25 -19.26 13.98
N ASN A 26 17.87 -19.92 15.08
CA ASN A 26 16.50 -19.91 15.57
C ASN A 26 16.14 -18.52 16.17
N HIS A 27 14.87 -18.27 16.46
CA HIS A 27 14.40 -16.98 16.98
C HIS A 27 15.04 -16.58 18.32
N TYR A 28 15.32 -17.55 19.20
CA TYR A 28 15.96 -17.33 20.50
C TYR A 28 17.44 -16.93 20.34
N GLN A 29 18.18 -17.64 19.50
CA GLN A 29 19.57 -17.35 19.13
C GLN A 29 19.68 -15.99 18.41
N PHE A 30 18.68 -15.66 17.58
CA PHE A 30 18.63 -14.38 16.87
C PHE A 30 18.52 -13.18 17.83
N LEU A 31 17.79 -13.34 18.94
CA LEU A 31 17.73 -12.34 20.01
C LEU A 31 18.90 -12.45 21.00
N GLY A 32 19.55 -13.62 21.09
CA GLY A 32 20.60 -13.89 22.08
C GLY A 32 20.05 -14.17 23.47
N ILE A 33 18.91 -14.87 23.55
CA ILE A 33 18.26 -15.26 24.81
C ILE A 33 18.16 -16.78 24.92
N ASP A 34 18.00 -17.27 26.16
CA ASP A 34 17.74 -18.68 26.42
C ASP A 34 16.32 -19.06 25.95
N PRO A 35 16.10 -20.23 25.31
CA PRO A 35 14.76 -20.71 24.96
C PRO A 35 13.78 -20.81 26.14
N ALA A 36 14.28 -20.97 27.37
CA ALA A 36 13.47 -21.00 28.59
C ALA A 36 13.12 -19.60 29.13
N GLU A 37 13.65 -18.51 28.55
CA GLU A 37 13.39 -17.15 29.02
C GLU A 37 11.93 -16.76 28.74
N THR A 38 11.16 -16.46 29.78
CA THR A 38 9.72 -16.11 29.69
C THR A 38 9.44 -14.68 30.09
N ASP A 39 10.41 -13.97 30.68
CA ASP A 39 10.24 -12.60 31.10
C ASP A 39 10.22 -11.66 29.88
N ALA A 40 9.05 -11.05 29.64
CA ALA A 40 8.85 -10.08 28.57
C ALA A 40 9.80 -8.88 28.67
N ALA A 41 10.24 -8.48 29.86
CA ALA A 41 11.20 -7.39 30.04
C ALA A 41 12.58 -7.78 29.51
N ILE A 42 13.04 -9.00 29.82
CA ILE A 42 14.34 -9.54 29.35
C ILE A 42 14.32 -9.68 27.82
N ILE A 43 13.24 -10.23 27.26
CA ILE A 43 13.07 -10.39 25.80
C ILE A 43 13.11 -9.01 25.10
N ARG A 44 12.41 -8.01 25.62
CA ARG A 44 12.44 -6.63 25.07
C ARG A 44 13.83 -6.02 25.15
N GLN A 45 14.50 -6.19 26.29
CA GLN A 45 15.85 -5.67 26.49
C GLN A 45 16.85 -6.30 25.52
N ALA A 46 16.79 -7.63 25.32
CA ALA A 46 17.61 -8.34 24.35
C ALA A 46 17.37 -7.84 22.92
N ALA A 47 16.10 -7.67 22.53
CA ALA A 47 15.76 -7.10 21.22
C ALA A 47 16.34 -5.68 21.03
N ILE A 48 16.26 -4.82 22.05
CA ILE A 48 16.84 -3.47 22.03
C ILE A 48 18.36 -3.54 21.86
N GLN A 49 19.05 -4.41 22.61
CA GLN A 49 20.50 -4.59 22.51
C GLN A 49 20.92 -5.04 21.10
N ARG A 50 20.21 -6.00 20.50
CA ARG A 50 20.49 -6.43 19.11
C ARG A 50 20.28 -5.32 18.09
N LEU A 51 19.20 -4.53 18.23
CA LEU A 51 18.96 -3.37 17.37
C LEU A 51 20.07 -2.31 17.53
N GLN A 52 20.58 -2.09 18.73
CA GLN A 52 21.71 -1.19 18.97
C GLN A 52 23.01 -1.72 18.36
N GLN A 53 23.27 -3.02 18.46
CA GLN A 53 24.45 -3.68 17.86
C GLN A 53 24.47 -3.55 16.33
N ILE A 54 23.32 -3.70 15.67
CA ILE A 54 23.24 -3.51 14.22
C ILE A 54 23.41 -2.05 13.83
N LYS A 55 22.85 -1.12 14.61
CA LYS A 55 22.97 0.32 14.35
C LYS A 55 24.37 0.86 14.53
N SER A 56 25.19 0.24 15.38
CA SER A 56 26.61 0.61 15.52
C SER A 56 27.48 -0.01 14.43
N GLY A 57 27.01 -1.06 13.73
CA GLY A 57 27.70 -1.67 12.61
C GLY A 57 27.45 -0.92 11.30
N ASP A 58 28.51 -0.70 10.52
CA ASP A 58 28.41 -0.18 9.15
C ASP A 58 27.95 -1.29 8.19
N LEU A 59 26.65 -1.61 8.25
CA LEU A 59 26.03 -2.73 7.52
C LEU A 59 25.18 -2.28 6.31
N GLY A 60 25.00 -0.97 6.10
CA GLY A 60 24.19 -0.42 5.00
C GLY A 60 22.77 -0.98 4.95
N GLU A 61 22.28 -1.28 3.74
CA GLU A 61 20.95 -1.83 3.48
C GLU A 61 20.68 -3.16 4.21
N ILE A 62 21.73 -3.97 4.43
CA ILE A 62 21.64 -5.24 5.15
C ILE A 62 21.26 -4.99 6.63
N GLY A 63 21.73 -3.89 7.21
CA GLY A 63 21.38 -3.49 8.57
C GLY A 63 19.89 -3.23 8.74
N GLU A 64 19.24 -2.61 7.74
CA GLU A 64 17.80 -2.36 7.78
C GLU A 64 16.98 -3.65 7.68
N ALA A 65 17.40 -4.58 6.82
CA ALA A 65 16.77 -5.89 6.72
C ALA A 65 16.86 -6.67 8.05
N LEU A 66 18.01 -6.61 8.73
CA LEU A 66 18.18 -7.20 10.05
C LEU A 66 17.35 -6.51 11.14
N ASP A 67 17.28 -5.17 11.15
CA ASP A 67 16.44 -4.40 12.09
C ASP A 67 14.96 -4.82 11.96
N ARG A 68 14.44 -4.92 10.72
CA ARG A 68 13.08 -5.43 10.45
C ARG A 68 12.89 -6.86 10.95
N ARG A 69 13.86 -7.75 10.71
CA ARG A 69 13.81 -9.15 11.14
C ARG A 69 13.81 -9.28 12.67
N ILE A 70 14.63 -8.51 13.39
CA ILE A 70 14.67 -8.53 14.86
C ILE A 70 13.33 -8.10 15.45
N ARG A 71 12.73 -7.03 14.93
CA ARG A 71 11.42 -6.56 15.41
C ARG A 71 10.34 -7.62 15.20
N LYS A 72 10.35 -8.29 14.05
CA LYS A 72 9.41 -9.39 13.75
C LYS A 72 9.60 -10.55 14.72
N VAL A 73 10.85 -10.99 14.93
CA VAL A 73 11.18 -12.07 15.86
C VAL A 73 10.79 -11.71 17.30
N ALA A 74 11.14 -10.51 17.77
CA ALA A 74 10.76 -10.04 19.10
C ALA A 74 9.24 -10.02 19.29
N LYS A 75 8.46 -9.61 18.27
CA LYS A 75 6.99 -9.65 18.31
C LYS A 75 6.46 -11.08 18.46
N ILE A 76 7.04 -12.05 17.74
CA ILE A 76 6.65 -13.47 17.82
C ILE A 76 6.94 -14.03 19.22
N ILE A 77 8.11 -13.76 19.78
CA ILE A 77 8.52 -14.31 21.10
C ILE A 77 7.81 -13.62 22.28
N LEU A 78 7.44 -12.34 22.14
CA LEU A 78 6.69 -11.60 23.17
C LEU A 78 5.21 -11.94 23.24
N ASP A 79 4.64 -12.50 22.17
CA ASP A 79 3.25 -12.96 22.15
C ASP A 79 3.20 -14.43 22.59
N PRO A 80 2.53 -14.76 23.72
CA PRO A 80 2.51 -16.13 24.24
C PRO A 80 1.96 -17.16 23.25
N ASN A 81 0.96 -16.79 22.45
CA ASN A 81 0.31 -17.69 21.49
C ASN A 81 1.22 -17.96 20.29
N LEU A 82 1.86 -16.91 19.77
CA LEU A 82 2.81 -17.05 18.65
C LEU A 82 4.07 -17.79 19.07
N ARG A 83 4.54 -17.56 20.30
CA ARG A 83 5.66 -18.29 20.89
C ARG A 83 5.36 -19.78 21.02
N ALA A 84 4.19 -20.15 21.58
CA ALA A 84 3.80 -21.55 21.74
C ALA A 84 3.77 -22.30 20.39
N LYS A 85 3.20 -21.67 19.35
CA LYS A 85 3.21 -22.22 17.98
C LYS A 85 4.63 -22.40 17.45
N TYR A 86 5.50 -21.43 17.69
CA TYR A 86 6.90 -21.50 17.28
C TYR A 86 7.69 -22.60 18.02
N ASP A 87 7.45 -22.76 19.32
CA ASP A 87 8.08 -23.81 20.14
C ASP A 87 7.64 -25.21 19.71
N GLN A 88 6.37 -25.39 19.36
CA GLN A 88 5.87 -26.63 18.78
C GLN A 88 6.57 -26.97 17.46
N GLN A 89 6.82 -25.96 16.62
CA GLN A 89 7.56 -26.14 15.36
C GLN A 89 9.03 -26.51 15.61
N LEU A 90 9.68 -25.95 16.63
CA LEU A 90 11.05 -26.34 17.00
C LEU A 90 11.11 -27.80 17.47
N GLN A 91 10.12 -28.25 18.26
CA GLN A 91 10.03 -29.63 18.74
C GLN A 91 9.80 -30.62 17.59
N SER A 92 8.93 -30.30 16.63
CA SER A 92 8.68 -31.17 15.46
C SER A 92 9.91 -31.31 14.56
N ASN A 93 10.66 -30.22 14.38
CA ASN A 93 11.92 -30.22 13.65
C ASN A 93 13.00 -31.05 14.36
N ALA A 94 13.11 -30.93 15.69
CA ALA A 94 14.07 -31.72 16.48
C ALA A 94 13.75 -33.22 16.41
N LYS A 95 12.47 -33.60 16.45
CA LYS A 95 12.04 -35.01 16.33
C LYS A 95 12.33 -35.58 14.93
N SER A 96 12.27 -34.75 13.89
CA SER A 96 12.56 -35.17 12.51
C SER A 96 14.06 -35.22 12.20
N ALA A 97 14.89 -34.48 12.94
CA ALA A 97 16.33 -34.41 12.74
C ALA A 97 17.12 -35.47 13.52
N ALA A 98 16.49 -36.20 14.45
CA ALA A 98 17.13 -37.33 15.12
C ALA A 98 17.34 -38.46 14.09
N PRO A 99 18.59 -38.77 13.68
CA PRO A 99 18.82 -39.87 12.78
C PRO A 99 18.41 -41.16 13.49
N SER A 100 17.61 -41.99 12.81
CA SER A 100 17.23 -43.33 13.25
C SER A 100 18.49 -44.19 13.38
N ALA A 101 19.19 -44.03 14.52
CA ALA A 101 20.34 -44.82 14.88
C ALA A 101 19.81 -46.20 15.27
N GLY A 102 20.00 -47.15 14.36
CA GLY A 102 19.64 -48.54 14.52
C GLY A 102 20.11 -49.10 15.86
N VAL A 103 19.17 -49.74 16.54
CA VAL A 103 19.36 -50.57 17.71
C VAL A 103 20.35 -51.70 17.39
N THR A 104 21.57 -51.60 17.90
CA THR A 104 22.38 -52.78 18.25
C THR A 104 22.65 -52.72 19.74
N GLY A 105 22.01 -53.64 20.46
CA GLY A 105 22.11 -53.74 21.91
C GLY A 105 23.50 -54.13 22.38
N SER A 106 23.95 -53.47 23.44
CA SER A 106 24.83 -54.09 24.43
C SER A 106 24.52 -53.47 25.79
N SER A 107 24.18 -54.34 26.73
CA SER A 107 23.84 -54.06 28.12
C SER A 107 24.98 -53.36 28.87
N PRO A 108 24.74 -52.41 29.80
CA PRO A 108 25.77 -51.89 30.68
C PRO A 108 25.91 -52.76 31.95
N PRO A 109 27.15 -53.01 32.44
CA PRO A 109 27.37 -53.70 33.70
C PRO A 109 27.19 -52.75 34.89
N ASN A 110 26.47 -53.27 35.86
CA ASN A 110 26.30 -52.84 37.23
C ASN A 110 27.66 -52.67 37.97
N VAL A 111 27.95 -51.50 38.52
CA VAL A 111 28.99 -51.29 39.55
C VAL A 111 28.49 -50.30 40.62
N SER A 112 28.60 -50.73 41.87
CA SER A 112 28.22 -50.08 43.13
C SER A 112 29.23 -49.00 43.61
N PRO A 113 28.86 -48.12 44.60
CA PRO A 113 29.68 -47.02 45.17
C PRO A 113 30.55 -47.51 46.35
N PRO A 114 31.65 -46.83 46.80
CA PRO A 114 31.64 -45.61 47.68
C PRO A 114 33.00 -44.80 47.63
N PRO A 115 33.51 -44.01 48.62
CA PRO A 115 32.97 -43.29 49.79
C PRO A 115 33.36 -41.77 49.88
N GLU A 116 32.82 -41.16 50.94
CA GLU A 116 32.93 -39.81 51.54
C GLU A 116 34.32 -39.13 51.75
N THR A 117 34.33 -37.78 51.56
CA THR A 117 35.05 -36.62 52.23
C THR A 117 36.58 -36.64 52.51
N PRO A 118 37.32 -35.50 52.62
CA PRO A 118 36.96 -34.23 53.32
C PRO A 118 37.31 -32.88 52.63
N GLU A 119 36.50 -31.86 52.96
CA GLU A 119 36.88 -30.55 53.53
C GLU A 119 38.24 -29.92 53.15
N SER A 120 38.22 -28.71 52.57
CA SER A 120 39.23 -27.65 52.79
C SER A 120 38.75 -26.28 52.33
N ASP A 121 38.71 -25.37 53.32
CA ASP A 121 38.74 -23.92 53.25
C ASP A 121 39.57 -23.36 52.09
N HIS A 122 39.07 -22.33 51.38
CA HIS A 122 39.85 -21.13 51.09
C HIS A 122 38.95 -19.90 50.87
N THR A 123 39.36 -18.83 51.53
CA THR A 123 38.78 -17.51 51.73
C THR A 123 38.88 -16.60 50.48
N PRO A 124 38.15 -15.46 50.43
CA PRO A 124 38.02 -14.61 49.25
C PRO A 124 39.12 -13.55 49.19
N VAL A 125 39.72 -13.35 48.01
CA VAL A 125 40.67 -12.26 47.77
C VAL A 125 39.95 -11.06 47.15
N SER A 126 39.90 -10.01 47.98
CA SER A 126 39.64 -8.61 47.66
C SER A 126 40.61 -8.06 46.61
N GLN A 127 40.10 -7.43 45.55
CA GLN A 127 40.91 -6.54 44.70
C GLN A 127 40.34 -5.12 44.74
N ALA A 128 41.22 -4.23 45.20
CA ALA A 128 41.03 -2.78 45.32
C ALA A 128 41.47 -2.07 44.02
N PRO A 129 41.20 -0.76 43.87
CA PRO A 129 41.07 -0.08 42.58
C PRO A 129 42.38 0.57 42.11
N ILE A 130 42.62 0.54 40.80
CA ILE A 130 43.73 1.27 40.18
C ILE A 130 43.19 2.57 39.58
N SER A 131 43.68 3.67 40.14
CA SER A 131 43.55 5.04 39.66
C SER A 131 44.86 5.43 38.97
N GLN A 132 44.81 6.06 37.79
CA GLN A 132 45.51 7.32 37.47
C GLN A 132 45.51 7.64 35.97
N ALA A 133 45.11 8.87 35.67
CA ALA A 133 45.34 9.58 34.42
C ALA A 133 46.82 10.00 34.27
N PRO A 134 47.24 10.42 33.07
CA PRO A 134 47.89 11.73 32.99
C PRO A 134 47.52 12.55 31.74
N ASP A 135 47.55 13.85 31.93
CA ASP A 135 47.55 14.94 30.94
C ASP A 135 48.53 16.01 31.51
N PRO A 136 48.99 17.05 30.81
CA PRO A 136 49.53 17.20 29.44
C PRO A 136 50.96 17.83 29.46
N ALA A 137 51.69 17.87 28.33
CA ALA A 137 52.56 19.02 27.96
C ALA A 137 53.34 18.85 26.62
N ALA A 138 53.22 19.90 25.81
CA ALA A 138 54.25 20.57 24.99
C ALA A 138 54.77 19.94 23.66
N ALA A 139 54.50 20.71 22.60
CA ALA A 139 55.10 20.79 21.26
C ALA A 139 56.62 21.17 21.31
N PRO A 140 57.43 21.34 20.20
CA PRO A 140 57.02 21.75 18.84
C PRO A 140 57.85 21.22 17.62
N THR A 141 57.45 21.68 16.42
CA THR A 141 58.31 22.05 15.24
C THR A 141 58.32 21.12 14.00
N ALA A 142 57.50 21.54 13.01
CA ALA A 142 57.86 21.97 11.64
C ALA A 142 57.97 21.03 10.40
N VAL A 143 57.52 21.65 9.30
CA VAL A 143 57.83 21.52 7.85
C VAL A 143 57.17 20.40 7.03
N ALA A 144 56.19 20.78 6.20
CA ALA A 144 56.18 20.51 4.75
C ALA A 144 55.08 21.35 4.07
N GLN A 145 55.51 22.34 3.28
CA GLN A 145 54.67 23.10 2.35
C GLN A 145 54.52 22.28 1.06
N VAL A 146 53.29 22.13 0.56
CA VAL A 146 53.02 21.69 -0.82
C VAL A 146 52.33 22.84 -1.53
N GLU A 147 53.06 23.43 -2.46
CA GLU A 147 52.57 24.40 -3.44
C GLU A 147 51.48 23.78 -4.30
N THR A 148 50.34 24.44 -4.43
CA THR A 148 49.42 24.23 -5.56
C THR A 148 49.03 25.56 -6.16
N ALA A 149 49.30 25.65 -7.45
CA ALA A 149 49.28 26.85 -8.28
C ALA A 149 47.89 27.48 -8.38
N THR A 150 47.86 28.81 -8.25
CA THR A 150 46.70 29.66 -8.52
C THR A 150 46.59 29.90 -10.02
N SER A 151 45.56 29.35 -10.65
CA SER A 151 45.19 29.65 -12.05
C SER A 151 44.37 30.94 -12.09
N GLN A 152 44.97 32.01 -12.61
CA GLN A 152 44.34 33.31 -12.87
C GLN A 152 43.56 33.27 -14.19
N VAL A 153 42.30 33.70 -14.16
CA VAL A 153 41.48 33.99 -15.35
C VAL A 153 41.24 35.51 -15.40
N PRO A 154 41.41 36.18 -16.57
CA PRO A 154 41.42 37.64 -16.66
C PRO A 154 40.01 38.26 -16.62
N PRO A 155 39.86 39.50 -16.16
CA PRO A 155 38.58 40.22 -16.21
C PRO A 155 38.33 40.81 -17.60
N THR A 156 37.23 40.40 -18.23
CA THR A 156 36.70 40.99 -19.46
C THR A 156 36.03 42.33 -19.13
N ASN A 157 36.67 43.42 -19.54
CA ASN A 157 36.11 44.78 -19.55
C ASN A 157 34.97 44.89 -20.58
N LEU A 158 33.72 45.05 -20.13
CA LEU A 158 32.61 45.49 -20.98
C LEU A 158 32.37 46.99 -20.79
N LYS A 159 32.87 47.77 -21.76
CA LYS A 159 32.48 49.17 -22.00
C LYS A 159 31.00 49.23 -22.36
N VAL A 160 30.17 49.77 -21.48
CA VAL A 160 28.82 50.23 -21.84
C VAL A 160 28.94 51.64 -22.42
N GLN A 161 28.80 51.74 -23.74
CA GLN A 161 28.65 53.01 -24.46
C GLN A 161 27.32 53.64 -24.10
N ARG A 162 27.39 54.83 -23.48
CA ARG A 162 26.28 55.78 -23.39
C ARG A 162 26.03 56.38 -24.77
N ALA A 163 24.89 56.09 -25.38
CA ALA A 163 24.33 56.92 -26.44
C ALA A 163 23.62 58.11 -25.78
N ALA A 164 24.18 59.29 -26.00
CA ALA A 164 23.54 60.56 -25.71
C ALA A 164 22.59 60.90 -26.87
N THR A 165 21.31 61.10 -26.57
CA THR A 165 20.43 61.87 -27.46
C THR A 165 19.87 63.01 -26.65
N ALA A 166 20.33 64.21 -27.00
CA ALA A 166 19.80 65.47 -26.54
C ALA A 166 18.40 65.69 -27.11
N THR A 167 17.46 66.12 -26.27
CA THR A 167 16.44 67.09 -26.69
C THR A 167 16.09 67.95 -25.49
N GLN A 168 16.55 69.19 -25.59
CA GLN A 168 16.24 70.33 -24.76
C GLN A 168 15.03 71.02 -25.41
N ASP A 169 14.06 71.42 -24.58
CA ASP A 169 13.03 72.47 -24.79
C ASP A 169 11.64 72.03 -24.31
N ALA A 170 11.21 72.62 -23.19
CA ALA A 170 9.88 73.19 -22.97
C ALA A 170 9.72 73.49 -21.47
N ALA A 171 10.08 74.73 -21.10
CA ALA A 171 9.57 75.36 -19.90
C ALA A 171 8.10 75.77 -20.11
N ASP A 172 7.38 75.94 -19.00
CA ASP A 172 6.02 76.47 -18.85
C ASP A 172 4.83 75.59 -19.27
N ALA A 173 4.32 74.84 -18.29
CA ALA A 173 2.89 74.52 -18.21
C ALA A 173 2.43 74.46 -16.75
N THR A 174 1.61 75.44 -16.36
CA THR A 174 0.80 75.50 -15.13
C THR A 174 -0.07 74.25 -14.93
N PRO A 175 -0.28 73.76 -13.69
CA PRO A 175 -1.11 72.57 -13.45
C PRO A 175 -2.61 72.89 -13.58
N GLN A 176 -3.22 72.39 -14.66
CA GLN A 176 -4.66 72.40 -14.88
C GLN A 176 -5.31 71.31 -14.00
N LYS A 177 -6.23 71.71 -13.13
CA LYS A 177 -6.99 70.83 -12.24
C LYS A 177 -7.92 69.91 -13.05
N PHE A 178 -7.58 68.64 -13.22
CA PHE A 178 -8.53 67.62 -13.66
C PHE A 178 -9.21 66.98 -12.45
N ALA A 179 -10.43 67.43 -12.16
CA ALA A 179 -11.36 66.71 -11.30
C ALA A 179 -12.02 65.60 -12.13
N ILE A 180 -11.50 64.38 -12.05
CA ILE A 180 -12.11 63.21 -12.69
C ILE A 180 -13.29 62.76 -11.82
N LYS A 181 -14.46 63.35 -12.09
CA LYS A 181 -15.76 62.77 -11.72
C LYS A 181 -16.24 61.96 -12.92
N SER A 182 -15.75 60.73 -13.07
CA SER A 182 -16.34 59.81 -14.06
C SER A 182 -16.60 58.43 -13.45
N PRO A 183 -17.86 57.96 -13.40
CA PRO A 183 -18.22 56.63 -12.90
C PRO A 183 -17.65 55.47 -13.75
N MET A 184 -17.08 55.75 -14.93
CA MET A 184 -16.46 54.74 -15.80
C MET A 184 -15.24 54.04 -15.16
N ILE A 185 -14.45 54.73 -14.33
CA ILE A 185 -13.25 54.12 -13.73
C ILE A 185 -13.63 53.13 -12.62
N TRP A 186 -14.68 53.43 -11.85
CA TRP A 186 -15.23 52.48 -10.88
C TRP A 186 -15.89 51.27 -11.56
N GLY A 187 -16.51 51.48 -12.72
CA GLY A 187 -16.99 50.38 -13.57
C GLY A 187 -15.87 49.45 -14.02
N ALA A 188 -14.72 49.99 -14.43
CA ALA A 188 -13.55 49.19 -14.84
C ALA A 188 -12.93 48.40 -13.67
N VAL A 189 -12.85 48.99 -12.47
CA VAL A 189 -12.34 48.29 -11.27
C VAL A 189 -13.31 47.19 -10.81
N ALA A 190 -14.62 47.45 -10.84
CA ALA A 190 -15.64 46.44 -10.54
C ALA A 190 -15.66 45.30 -11.57
N LEU A 191 -15.47 45.61 -12.86
CA LEU A 191 -15.37 44.63 -13.94
C LEU A 191 -14.13 43.75 -13.80
N VAL A 192 -12.98 44.31 -13.42
CA VAL A 192 -11.75 43.53 -13.15
C VAL A 192 -11.92 42.64 -11.92
N LEU A 193 -12.62 43.10 -10.87
CA LEU A 193 -12.94 42.27 -9.71
C LEU A 193 -13.92 41.14 -10.07
N LEU A 194 -14.96 41.42 -10.86
CA LEU A 194 -15.91 40.40 -11.34
C LEU A 194 -15.25 39.40 -12.30
N LEU A 195 -14.31 39.84 -13.14
CA LEU A 195 -13.52 38.95 -13.99
C LEU A 195 -12.61 38.05 -13.16
N ASN A 196 -11.97 38.56 -12.10
CA ASN A 196 -11.14 37.72 -11.23
C ASN A 196 -11.96 36.72 -10.40
N VAL A 197 -13.14 37.11 -9.90
CA VAL A 197 -14.07 36.18 -9.23
C VAL A 197 -14.64 35.16 -10.22
N GLY A 198 -14.97 35.59 -11.44
CA GLY A 198 -15.42 34.73 -12.53
C GLY A 198 -14.35 33.75 -13.01
N ILE A 199 -13.07 34.15 -13.08
CA ILE A 199 -11.95 33.26 -13.41
C ILE A 199 -11.73 32.25 -12.27
N LEU A 200 -11.85 32.65 -11.00
CA LEU A 200 -11.79 31.74 -9.86
C LEU A 200 -12.97 30.74 -9.84
N ALA A 201 -14.18 31.18 -10.16
CA ALA A 201 -15.35 30.32 -10.30
C ALA A 201 -15.24 29.40 -11.52
N TYR A 202 -14.73 29.91 -12.64
CA TYR A 202 -14.50 29.15 -13.88
C TYR A 202 -13.40 28.09 -13.73
N LEU A 203 -12.33 28.41 -12.99
CA LEU A 203 -11.32 27.43 -12.58
C LEU A 203 -11.88 26.35 -11.65
N PHE A 204 -12.94 26.66 -10.89
CA PHE A 204 -13.70 25.69 -10.09
C PHE A 204 -14.68 24.85 -10.94
N THR A 205 -15.11 25.32 -12.11
CA THR A 205 -15.97 24.59 -13.06
C THR A 205 -15.22 23.83 -14.15
N LEU A 206 -13.93 24.09 -14.36
CA LEU A 206 -13.07 23.39 -15.34
C LEU A 206 -12.56 22.02 -14.85
N ILE A 207 -13.03 21.56 -13.69
CA ILE A 207 -12.91 20.16 -13.26
C ILE A 207 -14.12 19.43 -13.86
N PRO A 208 -13.93 18.40 -14.71
CA PRO A 208 -15.03 17.83 -15.49
C PRO A 208 -16.11 17.26 -14.56
N GLY A 209 -17.30 17.85 -14.62
CA GLY A 209 -18.51 17.28 -14.04
C GLY A 209 -19.15 16.35 -15.08
N GLU A 210 -19.26 15.07 -14.75
CA GLU A 210 -20.20 14.19 -15.44
C GLU A 210 -21.62 14.55 -14.96
N SER A 211 -22.48 14.86 -15.93
CA SER A 211 -23.90 15.10 -15.72
C SER A 211 -24.60 13.78 -15.40
N GLU A 212 -25.18 13.73 -14.22
CA GLU A 212 -26.13 12.73 -13.75
C GLU A 212 -27.35 12.71 -14.71
N VAL A 213 -27.52 11.62 -15.46
CA VAL A 213 -28.72 11.36 -16.25
C VAL A 213 -29.78 10.84 -15.28
N ALA A 214 -30.85 11.61 -15.11
CA ALA A 214 -32.05 11.19 -14.41
C ALA A 214 -32.63 9.91 -15.04
N GLN A 215 -32.68 8.85 -14.24
CA GLN A 215 -33.30 7.59 -14.60
C GLN A 215 -34.81 7.72 -14.40
N ALA A 216 -35.54 7.48 -15.49
CA ALA A 216 -37.00 7.40 -15.51
C ALA A 216 -37.45 6.07 -14.89
N ASP A 217 -38.37 6.14 -13.93
CA ASP A 217 -39.13 4.98 -13.45
C ASP A 217 -40.08 4.49 -14.55
N ALA A 218 -39.93 3.22 -14.92
CA ALA A 218 -40.91 2.47 -15.68
C ALA A 218 -41.56 1.44 -14.72
N ALA A 219 -42.83 1.66 -14.39
CA ALA A 219 -43.71 0.63 -13.86
C ALA A 219 -44.72 0.20 -14.94
N SER A 220 -44.95 -1.10 -14.99
CA SER A 220 -45.66 -1.93 -15.97
C SER A 220 -47.02 -1.43 -16.49
N PRO A 221 -47.43 -1.82 -17.72
CA PRO A 221 -48.82 -1.77 -18.12
C PRO A 221 -49.52 -3.12 -17.90
N THR A 222 -50.64 -3.07 -17.18
CA THR A 222 -51.68 -4.09 -17.22
C THR A 222 -52.84 -3.54 -18.05
N SER A 223 -53.21 -4.30 -19.08
CA SER A 223 -54.59 -4.67 -19.46
C SER A 223 -55.70 -3.60 -19.47
N GLU A 224 -56.32 -3.50 -20.66
CA GLU A 224 -57.75 -3.27 -20.93
C GLU A 224 -58.32 -1.84 -21.13
N ALA A 225 -59.09 -1.78 -22.23
CA ALA A 225 -60.25 -0.95 -22.54
C ALA A 225 -60.07 0.50 -23.03
N ASP A 226 -60.02 0.58 -24.36
CA ASP A 226 -60.73 1.50 -25.25
C ASP A 226 -62.06 2.04 -24.65
N ASP A 227 -62.22 3.37 -24.53
CA ASP A 227 -63.16 4.17 -25.33
C ASP A 227 -63.35 5.62 -24.82
N THR A 228 -63.38 6.56 -25.78
CA THR A 228 -64.04 7.89 -25.80
C THR A 228 -63.80 9.00 -24.73
N GLN A 229 -63.16 10.06 -25.23
CA GLN A 229 -63.62 11.46 -25.36
C GLN A 229 -64.11 12.32 -24.15
N THR A 230 -63.61 13.57 -24.23
CA THR A 230 -64.26 14.88 -24.00
C THR A 230 -64.23 15.59 -22.62
N GLU A 231 -63.68 16.81 -22.72
CA GLU A 231 -64.19 18.10 -22.22
C GLU A 231 -64.08 18.52 -20.74
N ASN A 232 -63.49 19.73 -20.61
CA ASN A 232 -63.94 20.90 -19.85
C ASN A 232 -64.15 20.80 -18.33
N GLY A 233 -63.54 21.79 -17.65
CA GLY A 233 -64.32 22.67 -16.77
C GLY A 233 -64.03 22.63 -15.28
N ASN A 234 -63.12 23.50 -14.85
CA ASN A 234 -63.36 24.60 -13.89
C ASN A 234 -64.29 24.39 -12.67
N LYS A 235 -63.73 24.49 -11.44
CA LYS A 235 -64.23 25.12 -10.16
C LYS A 235 -63.63 24.36 -8.96
N LEU A 236 -62.98 24.95 -7.96
CA LEU A 236 -63.31 26.03 -6.99
C LEU A 236 -64.26 25.61 -5.85
N TYR A 237 -63.76 25.77 -4.60
CA TYR A 237 -64.35 25.57 -3.25
C TYR A 237 -64.55 24.10 -2.79
N SER A 238 -64.39 23.70 -1.53
CA SER A 238 -64.24 24.36 -0.21
C SER A 238 -63.72 23.37 0.85
N GLU A 239 -63.25 23.93 1.97
CA GLU A 239 -63.16 23.43 3.36
C GLU A 239 -63.87 22.10 3.71
N THR A 240 -63.29 21.31 4.64
CA THR A 240 -63.74 21.19 6.06
C THR A 240 -62.89 20.16 6.84
N SER A 241 -62.71 20.48 8.12
CA SER A 241 -62.01 19.85 9.25
C SER A 241 -62.35 18.40 9.63
N ALA A 242 -61.44 17.76 10.37
CA ALA A 242 -61.61 17.06 11.68
C ALA A 242 -60.46 16.04 11.88
N GLU A 243 -59.56 16.24 12.84
CA GLU A 243 -59.60 15.66 14.20
C GLU A 243 -59.71 14.14 14.25
N THR A 244 -58.65 13.46 14.72
CA THR A 244 -58.62 12.44 15.80
C THR A 244 -57.20 11.82 15.87
N SER A 245 -56.57 11.83 17.04
CA SER A 245 -56.47 10.70 17.98
C SER A 245 -55.28 9.80 17.61
N ASP A 246 -54.17 9.85 18.35
CA ASP A 246 -53.90 9.03 19.55
C ASP A 246 -53.08 7.78 19.17
N GLY A 247 -52.16 7.37 20.05
CA GLY A 247 -51.38 6.14 19.89
C GLY A 247 -49.86 6.33 19.74
N SER A 248 -49.22 6.78 20.81
CA SER A 248 -47.79 6.53 21.05
C SER A 248 -47.64 5.16 21.73
N ASP A 249 -47.14 4.17 20.99
CA ASP A 249 -46.68 2.89 21.52
C ASP A 249 -45.18 2.75 21.29
N GLU A 250 -44.45 2.75 22.41
CA GLU A 250 -43.03 2.48 22.56
C GLU A 250 -42.88 1.03 23.05
N PRO A 251 -42.23 0.12 22.31
CA PRO A 251 -41.88 -1.18 22.86
C PRO A 251 -40.43 -1.23 23.34
N ALA A 252 -40.36 -1.45 24.65
CA ALA A 252 -39.35 -2.12 25.45
C ALA A 252 -38.24 -2.88 24.70
N ASN A 253 -37.02 -2.54 25.10
CA ASN A 253 -35.77 -3.26 24.90
C ASN A 253 -35.65 -4.39 25.97
N PRO A 254 -35.39 -5.66 25.62
CA PRO A 254 -34.99 -6.65 26.60
C PRO A 254 -33.48 -6.89 26.62
N GLU A 255 -33.00 -7.01 27.85
CA GLU A 255 -31.69 -7.52 28.26
C GLU A 255 -31.32 -8.85 27.59
N LEU A 256 -30.04 -9.02 27.29
CA LEU A 256 -29.42 -10.32 27.06
C LEU A 256 -28.14 -10.40 27.91
N GLU A 257 -28.23 -11.22 28.97
CA GLU A 257 -27.09 -11.80 29.65
C GLU A 257 -26.67 -13.11 28.94
N ASP A 258 -25.36 -13.34 29.00
CA ASP A 258 -24.67 -14.60 29.30
C ASP A 258 -24.28 -15.67 28.24
N GLU A 259 -23.01 -16.04 28.42
CA GLU A 259 -22.20 -17.23 28.08
C GLU A 259 -22.24 -17.94 26.71
N GLY A 260 -21.03 -18.32 26.25
CA GLY A 260 -20.89 -19.26 25.13
C GLY A 260 -19.46 -19.43 24.61
N ASP A 261 -18.62 -20.05 25.42
CA ASP A 261 -17.28 -20.57 25.11
C ASP A 261 -17.33 -21.61 23.96
N ALA A 262 -16.51 -21.47 22.92
CA ALA A 262 -16.21 -22.54 21.95
C ALA A 262 -14.93 -22.26 21.17
N SER A 263 -13.88 -22.97 21.57
CA SER A 263 -12.58 -23.06 20.92
C SER A 263 -12.68 -23.96 19.67
N THR A 264 -12.14 -23.51 18.54
CA THR A 264 -11.96 -24.35 17.35
C THR A 264 -10.47 -24.44 17.02
N GLU A 265 -9.95 -25.66 17.15
CA GLU A 265 -8.62 -26.07 16.71
C GLU A 265 -8.57 -26.09 15.18
N GLU A 266 -7.55 -25.46 14.58
CA GLU A 266 -7.12 -25.77 13.23
C GLU A 266 -5.61 -26.02 13.18
N ALA A 267 -5.30 -27.21 12.66
CA ALA A 267 -4.00 -27.82 12.58
C ALA A 267 -3.23 -27.42 11.31
N LEU A 268 -1.93 -27.64 11.39
CA LEU A 268 -0.85 -27.28 10.48
C LEU A 268 -0.86 -28.07 9.14
N GLY A 269 -0.45 -27.38 8.07
CA GLY A 269 0.10 -28.00 6.86
C GLY A 269 1.50 -27.43 6.57
N GLY A 270 2.52 -28.28 6.67
CA GLY A 270 3.89 -27.98 6.25
C GLY A 270 4.25 -28.80 5.02
N GLU A 271 4.78 -28.15 3.99
CA GLU A 271 5.17 -28.79 2.71
C GLU A 271 6.69 -28.81 2.58
N VAL A 272 7.25 -30.02 2.40
CA VAL A 272 8.66 -30.29 2.12
C VAL A 272 8.77 -30.75 0.67
N VAL A 273 9.47 -29.96 -0.16
CA VAL A 273 9.86 -30.33 -1.52
C VAL A 273 11.31 -30.83 -1.49
N GLN A 274 11.54 -32.09 -1.89
CA GLN A 274 12.86 -32.58 -2.30
C GLN A 274 12.83 -32.83 -3.81
N THR A 275 13.75 -32.19 -4.52
CA THR A 275 14.06 -32.44 -5.94
C THR A 275 15.40 -33.15 -6.03
N ALA A 276 15.44 -34.19 -6.87
CA ALA A 276 16.64 -34.95 -7.21
C ALA A 276 17.23 -34.52 -8.56
N GLY A 277 18.54 -34.71 -8.70
CA GLY A 277 19.34 -34.61 -9.94
C GLY A 277 20.79 -34.25 -9.57
N ASN A 278 21.87 -34.82 -10.11
CA ASN A 278 22.02 -35.80 -11.18
C ASN A 278 23.42 -36.46 -11.08
N LEU A 279 23.55 -37.56 -11.81
CA LEU A 279 24.65 -38.49 -12.08
C LEU A 279 26.10 -37.98 -12.15
N THR A 280 27.04 -38.87 -11.79
CA THR A 280 28.33 -39.02 -12.48
C THR A 280 28.80 -40.48 -12.44
N GLU A 281 29.21 -40.98 -13.60
CA GLU A 281 29.69 -42.34 -13.90
C GLU A 281 31.06 -42.66 -13.24
N LYS A 282 31.26 -43.91 -12.79
CA LYS A 282 32.38 -44.76 -13.24
C LYS A 282 32.45 -46.16 -12.59
N GLU A 283 32.81 -47.11 -13.45
CA GLU A 283 33.66 -48.31 -13.26
C GLU A 283 33.10 -49.59 -12.63
N MET A 284 32.75 -50.51 -13.55
CA MET A 284 33.12 -51.93 -13.67
C MET A 284 33.61 -52.72 -12.45
N GLY A 285 32.93 -53.83 -12.18
CA GLY A 285 33.50 -55.00 -11.49
C GLY A 285 32.49 -56.15 -11.44
N GLY A 286 32.72 -57.21 -12.21
CA GLY A 286 31.81 -58.36 -12.33
C GLY A 286 31.76 -59.23 -11.07
N ALA A 287 30.56 -59.65 -10.68
CA ALA A 287 30.32 -60.70 -9.70
C ALA A 287 29.05 -61.51 -10.08
N ALA A 288 29.09 -62.80 -9.74
CA ALA A 288 28.18 -63.88 -10.11
C ALA A 288 26.70 -63.65 -9.69
N PRO A 289 25.72 -64.34 -10.32
CA PRO A 289 24.30 -64.08 -10.12
C PRO A 289 23.83 -64.47 -8.71
N ILE A 290 23.40 -63.48 -7.94
CA ILE A 290 22.65 -63.66 -6.69
C ILE A 290 21.17 -63.86 -7.06
N PRO A 291 20.43 -64.78 -6.41
CA PRO A 291 18.99 -64.95 -6.67
C PRO A 291 18.25 -63.67 -6.28
N VAL A 292 17.57 -63.04 -7.24
CA VAL A 292 16.70 -61.89 -7.00
C VAL A 292 15.47 -62.38 -6.24
N THR A 293 15.49 -62.27 -4.92
CA THR A 293 14.26 -62.20 -4.13
C THR A 293 13.56 -60.89 -4.47
N LYS A 294 12.34 -60.97 -5.02
CA LYS A 294 11.46 -59.82 -5.23
C LYS A 294 11.45 -58.98 -3.94
N PRO A 295 11.74 -57.67 -4.00
CA PRO A 295 11.54 -56.81 -2.83
C PRO A 295 10.08 -56.92 -2.41
N ASP A 296 9.83 -57.27 -1.15
CA ASP A 296 8.49 -57.20 -0.58
C ASP A 296 8.02 -55.74 -0.71
N GLU A 297 7.09 -55.52 -1.62
CA GLU A 297 6.43 -54.24 -1.85
C GLU A 297 5.78 -53.83 -0.51
N PRO A 298 6.13 -52.68 0.07
CA PRO A 298 5.65 -52.31 1.39
C PRO A 298 4.12 -52.26 1.35
N LYS A 299 3.48 -53.15 2.12
CA LYS A 299 2.04 -53.08 2.41
C LYS A 299 1.80 -51.75 3.13
N LEU A 300 1.42 -50.73 2.39
CA LEU A 300 0.84 -49.51 2.93
C LEU A 300 -0.48 -49.92 3.58
N GLU A 301 -0.55 -49.82 4.91
CA GLU A 301 -1.81 -49.94 5.63
C GLU A 301 -2.72 -48.77 5.19
N GLU A 302 -3.76 -49.07 4.42
CA GLU A 302 -4.77 -48.10 4.02
C GLU A 302 -5.65 -47.76 5.23
N ASP A 303 -5.67 -46.49 5.62
CA ASP A 303 -6.62 -45.99 6.61
C ASP A 303 -8.01 -45.87 5.97
N ALA A 304 -8.88 -46.84 6.25
CA ALA A 304 -10.23 -46.89 5.73
C ALA A 304 -11.10 -45.68 6.13
N SER A 305 -10.69 -44.89 7.13
CA SER A 305 -11.42 -43.70 7.60
C SER A 305 -11.27 -42.49 6.68
N LYS A 306 -10.29 -42.49 5.77
CA LYS A 306 -10.03 -41.39 4.84
C LYS A 306 -10.01 -41.86 3.39
N PRO A 307 -11.17 -42.20 2.82
CA PRO A 307 -11.28 -42.87 1.51
C PRO A 307 -10.67 -42.08 0.34
N PHE A 308 -10.53 -40.76 0.50
CA PHE A 308 -10.13 -39.81 -0.53
C PHE A 308 -8.85 -39.03 -0.21
N GLU A 309 -8.10 -39.38 0.84
CA GLU A 309 -6.87 -38.66 1.23
C GLU A 309 -5.82 -38.59 0.10
N ARG A 310 -5.92 -39.48 -0.89
CA ARG A 310 -5.02 -39.59 -2.04
C ARG A 310 -5.65 -39.13 -3.36
N LEU A 311 -6.83 -38.51 -3.32
CA LEU A 311 -7.40 -37.81 -4.46
C LEU A 311 -6.86 -36.38 -4.49
N ASN A 312 -6.48 -35.91 -5.67
CA ASN A 312 -6.11 -34.51 -5.85
C ASN A 312 -7.37 -33.64 -5.74
N SER A 313 -7.29 -32.48 -5.09
CA SER A 313 -8.38 -31.51 -5.09
C SER A 313 -8.47 -30.71 -6.39
N GLU A 314 -7.41 -30.76 -7.21
CA GLU A 314 -7.28 -30.02 -8.47
C GLU A 314 -6.62 -30.92 -9.52
N VAL A 315 -7.22 -31.03 -10.70
CA VAL A 315 -6.71 -31.81 -11.83
C VAL A 315 -6.97 -31.05 -13.12
N ASP A 316 -5.92 -30.65 -13.84
CA ASP A 316 -6.08 -30.05 -15.16
C ASP A 316 -6.39 -31.13 -16.20
N LEU A 317 -7.63 -31.18 -16.68
CA LEU A 317 -7.96 -32.05 -17.80
C LEU A 317 -7.28 -31.53 -19.09
N PRO A 318 -6.90 -32.42 -20.02
CA PRO A 318 -6.10 -32.05 -21.17
C PRO A 318 -6.91 -31.17 -22.12
N GLN A 319 -6.32 -30.07 -22.57
CA GLN A 319 -6.94 -29.18 -23.55
C GLN A 319 -7.09 -29.86 -24.91
N ILE A 320 -8.21 -29.61 -25.58
CA ILE A 320 -8.49 -30.14 -26.91
C ILE A 320 -8.21 -29.04 -27.93
N SER A 321 -7.02 -29.04 -28.50
CA SER A 321 -6.57 -27.95 -29.38
C SER A 321 -7.18 -27.96 -30.78
N ASP A 322 -7.77 -29.07 -31.26
CA ASP A 322 -8.45 -29.15 -32.56
C ASP A 322 -9.44 -30.33 -32.63
N ALA A 323 -10.44 -30.22 -33.53
CA ALA A 323 -11.57 -31.16 -33.70
C ALA A 323 -11.21 -32.62 -34.07
N THR A 324 -9.92 -32.93 -34.15
CA THR A 324 -9.39 -34.25 -34.56
C THR A 324 -8.60 -34.92 -33.44
N ALA A 325 -9.00 -34.72 -32.18
CA ALA A 325 -8.33 -35.28 -31.01
C ALA A 325 -8.17 -36.81 -31.14
N LEU A 326 -6.93 -37.23 -31.44
CA LEU A 326 -6.46 -38.59 -31.20
C LEU A 326 -6.67 -38.91 -29.73
N GLN A 327 -6.93 -40.19 -29.42
CA GLN A 327 -7.11 -40.70 -28.06
C GLN A 327 -6.03 -40.11 -27.13
N THR A 328 -6.43 -39.16 -26.30
CA THR A 328 -5.56 -38.64 -25.24
C THR A 328 -5.38 -39.74 -24.21
N GLU A 329 -4.14 -39.95 -23.76
CA GLU A 329 -3.86 -40.87 -22.66
C GLU A 329 -4.72 -40.53 -21.44
N ALA A 330 -5.19 -41.55 -20.73
CA ALA A 330 -6.05 -41.35 -19.58
C ALA A 330 -5.26 -40.70 -18.43
N ILE A 331 -5.76 -39.60 -17.87
CA ILE A 331 -5.15 -38.87 -16.75
C ILE A 331 -5.61 -39.50 -15.44
N THR A 332 -4.74 -39.52 -14.43
CA THR A 332 -5.06 -39.98 -13.08
C THR A 332 -5.46 -38.80 -12.20
N LEU A 333 -6.63 -38.88 -11.57
CA LEU A 333 -7.14 -37.92 -10.60
C LEU A 333 -6.63 -38.21 -9.18
N GLY A 334 -6.28 -39.45 -8.91
CA GLY A 334 -5.70 -39.89 -7.63
C GLY A 334 -6.02 -41.36 -7.36
N VAL A 335 -5.78 -41.79 -6.12
CA VAL A 335 -6.05 -43.18 -5.67
C VAL A 335 -7.24 -43.17 -4.71
N ILE A 336 -8.16 -44.13 -4.88
CA ILE A 336 -9.31 -44.33 -4.00
C ILE A 336 -9.06 -45.55 -3.11
N SER A 337 -9.43 -45.47 -1.83
CA SER A 337 -9.35 -46.60 -0.89
C SER A 337 -10.17 -47.80 -1.38
N SER A 338 -9.73 -49.03 -1.03
CA SER A 338 -10.50 -50.28 -1.27
C SER A 338 -11.98 -50.12 -1.00
N THR A 339 -12.28 -49.54 0.17
CA THR A 339 -13.60 -49.58 0.81
C THR A 339 -14.57 -48.60 0.18
N ALA A 340 -14.05 -47.61 -0.56
CA ALA A 340 -14.84 -46.57 -1.18
C ALA A 340 -15.22 -46.88 -2.63
N VAL A 341 -14.51 -47.79 -3.31
CA VAL A 341 -14.78 -48.11 -4.73
C VAL A 341 -16.19 -48.69 -4.90
N ASP A 342 -16.61 -49.57 -3.99
CA ASP A 342 -17.90 -50.27 -4.08
C ASP A 342 -19.12 -49.35 -3.91
N SER A 343 -18.96 -48.22 -3.20
CA SER A 343 -20.01 -47.22 -2.99
C SER A 343 -19.72 -45.86 -3.63
N LEU A 344 -18.73 -45.79 -4.53
CA LEU A 344 -18.33 -44.56 -5.18
C LEU A 344 -19.44 -44.03 -6.09
N ARG A 345 -19.86 -42.79 -5.84
CA ARG A 345 -20.75 -42.01 -6.68
C ARG A 345 -20.01 -40.78 -7.18
N LEU A 346 -20.17 -40.49 -8.46
CA LEU A 346 -19.58 -39.35 -9.13
C LEU A 346 -20.69 -38.43 -9.60
N GLU A 347 -20.59 -37.15 -9.26
CA GLU A 347 -21.50 -36.08 -9.69
C GLU A 347 -20.66 -34.93 -10.25
N ILE A 348 -21.13 -34.31 -11.34
CA ILE A 348 -20.49 -33.09 -11.88
C ILE A 348 -21.42 -31.92 -11.61
N ASP A 349 -20.90 -30.92 -10.91
CA ASP A 349 -21.51 -29.61 -10.84
C ASP A 349 -20.97 -28.73 -11.99
N SER A 350 -21.82 -28.56 -13.00
CA SER A 350 -21.58 -27.68 -14.14
C SER A 350 -22.23 -26.31 -13.96
N GLY A 351 -22.77 -26.00 -12.78
CA GLY A 351 -23.58 -24.79 -12.51
C GLY A 351 -22.81 -23.48 -12.65
N ALA A 352 -21.52 -23.46 -12.32
CA ALA A 352 -20.67 -22.32 -12.67
C ALA A 352 -20.54 -22.20 -14.19
N ALA A 353 -20.42 -23.32 -14.89
CA ALA A 353 -20.06 -23.35 -16.29
C ALA A 353 -21.24 -23.23 -17.24
N ASP A 354 -22.43 -22.72 -16.88
CA ASP A 354 -23.47 -22.45 -17.90
C ASP A 354 -22.90 -21.44 -18.91
N LEU A 355 -22.38 -21.95 -20.03
CA LEU A 355 -21.87 -21.13 -21.11
C LEU A 355 -23.06 -20.59 -21.88
N GLU A 356 -22.84 -19.68 -22.83
CA GLU A 356 -23.89 -19.25 -23.77
C GLU A 356 -24.58 -20.42 -24.52
N ALA A 357 -24.01 -21.63 -24.50
CA ALA A 357 -24.57 -22.87 -25.04
C ALA A 357 -25.39 -23.73 -24.04
N ASN A 358 -25.42 -23.39 -22.74
CA ASN A 358 -26.20 -24.06 -21.67
C ASN A 358 -26.09 -25.59 -21.66
N HIS A 359 -24.88 -26.15 -21.75
CA HIS A 359 -24.72 -27.60 -21.57
C HIS A 359 -24.71 -27.97 -20.09
N ARG A 360 -25.44 -29.01 -19.71
CA ARG A 360 -25.30 -29.64 -18.39
C ARG A 360 -24.64 -30.99 -18.55
N PHE A 361 -23.80 -31.35 -17.58
CA PHE A 361 -23.15 -32.66 -17.59
C PHE A 361 -23.87 -33.63 -16.67
N ARG A 362 -24.20 -34.79 -17.21
CA ARG A 362 -24.72 -35.90 -16.42
C ARG A 362 -23.74 -37.05 -16.43
N ILE A 363 -23.43 -37.56 -15.25
CA ILE A 363 -22.66 -38.79 -15.10
C ILE A 363 -23.62 -39.97 -15.02
N GLU A 364 -23.43 -40.96 -15.87
CA GLU A 364 -24.14 -42.23 -15.83
C GLU A 364 -23.18 -43.40 -15.58
N PRO A 365 -23.45 -44.28 -14.61
CA PRO A 365 -22.65 -45.48 -14.40
C PRO A 365 -22.81 -46.44 -15.58
N LEU A 366 -21.70 -46.92 -16.13
CA LEU A 366 -21.64 -47.98 -17.14
C LEU A 366 -21.60 -49.33 -16.40
N GLN A 367 -22.77 -49.83 -16.01
CA GLN A 367 -22.88 -51.08 -15.26
C GLN A 367 -22.80 -52.29 -16.20
N GLU A 368 -21.78 -53.13 -16.03
CA GLU A 368 -21.79 -54.50 -16.56
C GLU A 368 -22.56 -55.39 -15.56
N GLU A 369 -23.53 -56.19 -16.04
CA GLU A 369 -24.30 -57.08 -15.17
C GLU A 369 -23.39 -57.94 -14.28
N GLY A 370 -23.54 -57.80 -12.96
CA GLY A 370 -22.82 -58.60 -11.96
C GLY A 370 -21.43 -58.10 -11.56
N LYS A 371 -20.97 -56.93 -12.01
CA LYS A 371 -19.70 -56.33 -11.59
C LYS A 371 -19.89 -55.00 -10.82
N PRO A 372 -18.96 -54.63 -9.91
CA PRO A 372 -18.95 -53.30 -9.31
C PRO A 372 -18.84 -52.23 -10.41
N ILE A 373 -19.42 -51.06 -10.16
CA ILE A 373 -19.36 -49.95 -11.10
C ILE A 373 -17.94 -49.37 -11.06
N GLU A 374 -17.14 -49.73 -12.04
CA GLU A 374 -15.78 -49.22 -12.19
C GLU A 374 -15.67 -48.15 -13.28
N ARG A 375 -16.77 -47.84 -13.99
CA ARG A 375 -16.77 -46.94 -15.13
C ARG A 375 -18.02 -46.07 -15.16
N TRP A 376 -17.82 -44.80 -15.50
CA TRP A 376 -18.88 -43.81 -15.65
C TRP A 376 -18.71 -43.09 -16.99
N SER A 377 -19.84 -42.78 -17.63
CA SER A 377 -19.92 -42.00 -18.87
C SER A 377 -20.44 -40.61 -18.55
N VAL A 378 -19.75 -39.58 -19.03
CA VAL A 378 -20.21 -38.19 -18.98
C VAL A 378 -21.00 -37.91 -20.26
N LYS A 379 -22.27 -37.55 -20.13
CA LYS A 379 -23.16 -37.15 -21.23
C LYS A 379 -23.47 -35.65 -21.15
N VAL A 380 -23.76 -35.05 -22.30
CA VAL A 380 -24.20 -33.66 -22.40
C VAL A 380 -25.71 -33.61 -22.51
N GLU A 381 -26.34 -32.91 -21.56
CA GLU A 381 -27.74 -32.53 -21.59
C GLU A 381 -27.86 -31.10 -22.16
N GLY A 382 -28.73 -30.92 -23.16
CA GLY A 382 -29.10 -29.60 -23.66
C GLY A 382 -29.92 -28.82 -22.63
N ALA A 383 -30.00 -27.50 -22.79
CA ALA A 383 -30.75 -26.60 -21.92
C ALA A 383 -32.24 -26.95 -21.77
N ASP A 384 -32.80 -27.56 -22.82
CA ASP A 384 -34.19 -28.03 -22.90
C ASP A 384 -34.38 -29.44 -22.30
N GLY A 385 -33.32 -30.01 -21.71
CA GLY A 385 -33.30 -31.38 -21.23
C GLY A 385 -33.18 -32.43 -22.34
N THR A 386 -33.03 -32.02 -23.61
CA THR A 386 -32.74 -32.97 -24.70
C THR A 386 -31.29 -33.40 -24.59
N GLY A 387 -31.08 -34.54 -23.93
CA GLY A 387 -29.77 -35.17 -23.82
C GLY A 387 -29.29 -35.69 -25.16
N THR A 388 -28.04 -35.41 -25.52
CA THR A 388 -27.37 -36.23 -26.51
C THR A 388 -26.94 -37.52 -25.82
N ASP A 389 -27.28 -38.67 -26.38
CA ASP A 389 -26.83 -39.97 -25.85
C ASP A 389 -25.31 -40.20 -26.05
N ARG A 390 -24.64 -39.21 -26.64
CA ARG A 390 -23.22 -39.24 -26.94
C ARG A 390 -22.41 -38.98 -25.67
N SER A 391 -21.60 -39.97 -25.30
CA SER A 391 -20.59 -39.80 -24.25
C SER A 391 -19.49 -38.84 -24.72
N VAL A 392 -19.21 -37.83 -23.90
CA VAL A 392 -18.18 -36.80 -24.17
C VAL A 392 -16.89 -37.05 -23.39
N ALA A 393 -16.97 -37.82 -22.30
CA ALA A 393 -15.84 -38.25 -21.49
C ALA A 393 -16.22 -39.46 -20.64
N HIS A 394 -15.24 -40.12 -20.05
CA HIS A 394 -15.47 -41.19 -19.11
C HIS A 394 -14.52 -41.10 -17.92
N PHE A 395 -15.05 -41.47 -16.76
CA PHE A 395 -14.26 -41.76 -15.57
C PHE A 395 -14.20 -43.26 -15.35
N PHE A 396 -13.10 -43.77 -14.83
CA PHE A 396 -12.99 -45.17 -14.46
C PHE A 396 -11.96 -45.40 -13.36
N VAL A 397 -12.14 -46.46 -12.58
CA VAL A 397 -11.17 -46.91 -11.58
C VAL A 397 -10.38 -48.07 -12.20
N ASP A 398 -9.06 -47.95 -12.26
CA ASP A 398 -8.21 -49.03 -12.80
C ASP A 398 -7.93 -50.13 -11.76
N ASN A 399 -7.24 -51.20 -12.17
CA ASN A 399 -6.91 -52.35 -11.31
C ASN A 399 -6.00 -52.01 -10.12
N ILE A 400 -5.38 -50.82 -10.11
CA ILE A 400 -4.58 -50.30 -9.00
C ILE A 400 -5.31 -49.16 -8.28
N ARG A 401 -6.64 -49.09 -8.44
CA ARG A 401 -7.57 -48.17 -7.76
C ARG A 401 -7.32 -46.71 -8.03
N ARG A 402 -6.75 -46.37 -9.18
CA ARG A 402 -6.62 -44.98 -9.61
C ARG A 402 -7.90 -44.56 -10.27
N LEU A 403 -8.50 -43.46 -9.79
CA LEU A 403 -9.55 -42.78 -10.53
C LEU A 403 -8.90 -42.10 -11.74
N ARG A 404 -9.37 -42.44 -12.94
CA ARG A 404 -8.83 -41.95 -14.20
C ARG A 404 -9.92 -41.30 -15.04
N PHE A 405 -9.49 -40.38 -15.89
CA PHE A 405 -10.34 -39.67 -16.84
C PHE A 405 -9.83 -39.86 -18.26
N HIS A 406 -10.74 -40.00 -19.22
CA HIS A 406 -10.42 -39.93 -20.64
C HIS A 406 -11.51 -39.20 -21.43
N TRP A 407 -11.11 -38.44 -22.45
CA TRP A 407 -12.06 -37.83 -23.39
C TRP A 407 -12.78 -38.87 -24.25
N GLY A 408 -14.04 -38.58 -24.58
CA GLY A 408 -14.83 -39.32 -25.56
C GLY A 408 -14.52 -38.88 -26.99
N VAL A 409 -14.87 -39.73 -27.96
CA VAL A 409 -14.55 -39.45 -29.37
C VAL A 409 -15.39 -38.29 -29.89
N GLY A 410 -14.69 -37.29 -30.45
CA GLY A 410 -15.26 -36.12 -31.14
C GLY A 410 -16.05 -35.17 -30.25
N VAL A 411 -15.63 -35.05 -28.97
CA VAL A 411 -16.01 -33.91 -28.14
C VAL A 411 -15.48 -32.61 -28.77
N THR A 412 -16.27 -31.54 -28.72
CA THR A 412 -15.87 -30.25 -29.26
C THR A 412 -15.04 -29.47 -28.24
N PHE A 413 -14.27 -28.47 -28.70
CA PHE A 413 -13.52 -27.58 -27.81
C PHE A 413 -14.42 -26.91 -26.76
N ALA A 414 -15.57 -26.36 -27.17
CA ALA A 414 -16.51 -25.69 -26.26
C ALA A 414 -17.01 -26.61 -25.13
N ILE A 415 -17.41 -27.85 -25.46
CA ILE A 415 -17.88 -28.83 -24.46
C ILE A 415 -16.74 -29.23 -23.52
N ALA A 416 -15.54 -29.47 -24.07
CA ALA A 416 -14.40 -29.85 -23.25
C ALA A 416 -13.95 -28.73 -22.31
N ASP A 417 -13.94 -27.48 -22.77
CA ASP A 417 -13.60 -26.32 -21.94
C ASP A 417 -14.65 -26.06 -20.86
N GLN A 418 -15.94 -26.33 -21.15
CA GLN A 418 -16.99 -26.28 -20.15
C GLN A 418 -16.82 -27.35 -19.07
N LEU A 419 -16.52 -28.59 -19.46
CA LEU A 419 -16.31 -29.68 -18.50
C LEU A 419 -15.08 -29.39 -17.62
N ARG A 420 -14.05 -28.77 -18.18
CA ARG A 420 -12.89 -28.28 -17.41
C ARG A 420 -13.29 -27.26 -16.36
N ASN A 421 -14.25 -26.38 -16.66
CA ASN A 421 -14.79 -25.40 -15.72
C ASN A 421 -15.85 -25.98 -14.75
N SER A 422 -15.80 -27.28 -14.44
CA SER A 422 -16.76 -27.95 -13.53
C SER A 422 -16.07 -28.54 -12.30
N ILE A 423 -16.85 -28.82 -11.26
CA ILE A 423 -16.38 -29.54 -10.05
C ILE A 423 -16.92 -30.98 -10.12
N LEU A 424 -16.02 -31.96 -9.99
CA LEU A 424 -16.36 -33.37 -9.83
C LEU A 424 -16.43 -33.69 -8.34
N THR A 425 -17.62 -34.06 -7.87
CA THR A 425 -17.85 -34.53 -6.51
C THR A 425 -17.80 -36.05 -6.48
N CYS A 426 -16.87 -36.57 -5.69
CA CYS A 426 -16.73 -37.99 -5.36
C CYS A 426 -17.37 -38.23 -3.98
N THR A 427 -18.40 -39.06 -3.92
CA THR A 427 -19.08 -39.41 -2.66
C THR A 427 -19.02 -40.92 -2.43
N CYS A 428 -18.80 -41.35 -1.20
CA CYS A 428 -18.95 -42.74 -0.76
C CYS A 428 -19.59 -42.76 0.64
N ASP A 429 -19.80 -43.95 1.21
CA ASP A 429 -20.48 -44.06 2.52
C ASP A 429 -19.72 -43.38 3.67
N THR A 430 -18.39 -43.26 3.55
CA THR A 430 -17.52 -42.76 4.62
C THR A 430 -16.97 -41.35 4.38
N GLY A 431 -17.31 -40.71 3.25
CA GLY A 431 -16.81 -39.37 2.97
C GLY A 431 -17.25 -38.78 1.64
N ARG A 432 -16.85 -37.52 1.44
CA ARG A 432 -17.09 -36.72 0.24
C ARG A 432 -15.80 -35.96 -0.10
N HIS A 433 -15.47 -35.85 -1.38
CA HIS A 433 -14.31 -35.10 -1.87
C HIS A 433 -14.64 -34.40 -3.18
N ALA A 434 -14.29 -33.12 -3.30
CA ALA A 434 -14.51 -32.33 -4.50
C ALA A 434 -13.19 -32.15 -5.27
N ILE A 435 -13.26 -32.30 -6.60
CA ILE A 435 -12.11 -32.19 -7.50
C ILE A 435 -12.44 -31.13 -8.54
N MET A 436 -11.64 -30.06 -8.59
CA MET A 436 -11.71 -29.11 -9.69
C MET A 436 -11.11 -29.72 -10.95
N LEU A 437 -11.86 -29.71 -12.05
CA LEU A 437 -11.46 -30.31 -13.32
C LEU A 437 -10.58 -29.39 -14.20
N ARG A 438 -10.02 -28.35 -13.58
CA ARG A 438 -9.11 -27.39 -14.20
C ARG A 438 -8.15 -26.84 -13.17
N THR A 439 -6.92 -26.61 -13.62
CA THR A 439 -5.99 -25.75 -12.88
C THR A 439 -6.30 -24.27 -13.13
N PRO A 440 -6.49 -23.45 -12.08
CA PRO A 440 -6.71 -22.03 -12.25
C PRO A 440 -5.59 -21.39 -13.08
N GLY A 441 -5.97 -20.60 -14.08
CA GLY A 441 -5.02 -19.85 -14.89
C GLY A 441 -4.21 -18.88 -14.03
N ARG A 442 -3.00 -18.56 -14.48
CA ARG A 442 -2.18 -17.50 -13.84
C ARG A 442 -2.02 -16.35 -14.81
N VAL A 443 -2.44 -15.18 -14.38
CA VAL A 443 -2.17 -13.93 -15.08
C VAL A 443 -0.78 -13.45 -14.67
N ALA A 444 -0.02 -12.92 -15.62
CA ALA A 444 1.31 -12.40 -15.34
C ALA A 444 1.22 -11.22 -14.34
N GLY A 445 2.32 -10.93 -13.65
CA GLY A 445 2.34 -9.84 -12.69
C GLY A 445 2.00 -8.50 -13.35
N MET A 446 0.81 -7.95 -13.10
CA MET A 446 0.40 -6.65 -13.63
C MET A 446 1.21 -5.55 -12.94
N PRO A 447 2.03 -4.76 -13.64
CA PRO A 447 2.78 -3.70 -12.97
C PRO A 447 1.80 -2.65 -12.43
N LEU A 448 1.82 -2.39 -11.12
CA LEU A 448 0.96 -1.40 -10.47
C LEU A 448 1.48 0.02 -10.77
N ILE A 449 1.30 0.48 -12.01
CA ILE A 449 1.72 1.81 -12.46
C ILE A 449 0.65 2.83 -12.11
N LEU A 450 0.83 3.49 -10.97
CA LEU A 450 -0.10 4.54 -10.52
C LEU A 450 -0.08 5.84 -11.33
N ASP A 451 0.82 5.94 -12.31
CA ASP A 451 0.89 7.09 -13.21
C ASP A 451 -0.16 7.01 -14.31
N ASP A 452 -0.63 5.81 -14.62
CA ASP A 452 -1.67 5.60 -15.62
C ASP A 452 -3.06 5.76 -15.00
N ARG A 453 -3.99 6.30 -15.78
CA ARG A 453 -5.37 6.55 -15.32
C ARG A 453 -6.14 5.25 -15.13
N LYS A 454 -5.76 4.20 -15.87
CA LYS A 454 -6.40 2.90 -15.83
C LYS A 454 -5.40 1.86 -16.30
N LEU A 455 -5.11 0.89 -15.44
CA LEU A 455 -4.43 -0.34 -15.83
C LEU A 455 -5.51 -1.34 -16.22
N GLU A 456 -5.38 -1.95 -17.38
CA GLU A 456 -6.27 -2.98 -17.89
C GLU A 456 -5.44 -4.20 -18.25
N GLU A 457 -5.86 -5.37 -17.78
CA GLU A 457 -5.31 -6.64 -18.23
C GLU A 457 -6.44 -7.59 -18.61
N GLU A 458 -6.27 -8.20 -19.78
CA GLU A 458 -7.19 -9.22 -20.30
C GLU A 458 -6.91 -10.54 -19.59
N ILE A 459 -7.95 -11.15 -19.04
CA ILE A 459 -7.85 -12.45 -18.39
C ILE A 459 -7.99 -13.57 -19.44
N PRO A 460 -6.98 -14.46 -19.61
CA PRO A 460 -6.95 -15.43 -20.70
C PRO A 460 -7.82 -16.65 -20.38
N ILE A 461 -9.14 -16.48 -20.45
CA ILE A 461 -10.09 -17.59 -20.42
C ILE A 461 -10.88 -17.57 -21.71
N SER A 462 -10.82 -18.67 -22.45
CA SER A 462 -11.55 -18.91 -23.69
C SER A 462 -13.06 -18.88 -23.49
N THR A 463 -13.50 -19.46 -22.37
CA THR A 463 -14.92 -19.70 -22.13
C THR A 463 -15.30 -19.41 -20.68
N TRP A 464 -16.18 -18.44 -20.49
CA TRP A 464 -16.56 -17.92 -19.17
C TRP A 464 -17.87 -18.52 -18.66
N PRO A 465 -17.95 -18.84 -17.37
CA PRO A 465 -19.20 -18.94 -16.61
C PRO A 465 -20.20 -17.81 -16.87
N LEU A 466 -21.48 -18.05 -16.54
CA LEU A 466 -22.48 -16.97 -16.49
C LEU A 466 -22.01 -15.83 -15.60
N GLU A 467 -22.26 -14.59 -16.03
CA GLU A 467 -21.81 -13.39 -15.35
C GLU A 467 -22.32 -13.29 -13.90
N GLU A 468 -23.54 -13.78 -13.64
CA GLU A 468 -24.14 -13.82 -12.30
C GLU A 468 -23.44 -14.77 -11.32
N ASN A 469 -22.73 -15.77 -11.84
CA ASN A 469 -21.96 -16.72 -11.05
C ASN A 469 -20.51 -16.25 -10.86
N LEU A 470 -20.03 -15.30 -11.66
CA LEU A 470 -18.66 -14.78 -11.58
C LEU A 470 -18.48 -13.84 -10.41
N PHE A 471 -17.37 -14.02 -9.70
CA PHE A 471 -16.92 -13.12 -8.65
C PHE A 471 -15.45 -12.77 -8.80
N PHE A 472 -15.09 -11.65 -8.19
CA PHE A 472 -13.74 -11.15 -8.08
C PHE A 472 -13.40 -10.96 -6.60
N GLU A 473 -12.22 -11.41 -6.19
CA GLU A 473 -11.77 -11.33 -4.79
C GLU A 473 -10.32 -10.87 -4.65
N LEU A 474 -10.04 -10.01 -3.67
CA LEU A 474 -8.68 -9.66 -3.25
C LEU A 474 -8.19 -10.62 -2.17
N THR A 475 -7.35 -11.58 -2.58
CA THR A 475 -6.80 -12.62 -1.70
C THR A 475 -5.72 -12.05 -0.76
N ALA A 476 -4.91 -11.11 -1.24
CA ALA A 476 -3.93 -10.45 -0.40
C ALA A 476 -3.64 -9.00 -0.83
N ILE A 477 -3.29 -8.17 0.15
CA ILE A 477 -2.85 -6.79 -0.04
C ILE A 477 -1.55 -6.64 0.76
N LYS A 478 -0.42 -6.54 0.07
CA LYS A 478 0.92 -6.55 0.67
C LYS A 478 1.64 -5.23 0.41
N ASN A 479 2.44 -4.80 1.38
CA ASN A 479 3.32 -3.62 1.26
C ASN A 479 2.64 -2.26 1.00
N PHE A 480 1.35 -2.12 1.32
CA PHE A 480 0.66 -0.82 1.28
C PHE A 480 1.08 0.14 2.41
N GLY A 481 1.91 -0.34 3.34
CA GLY A 481 2.43 0.43 4.47
C GLY A 481 1.41 0.57 5.60
N SER A 482 0.95 1.81 5.81
CA SER A 482 -0.01 2.22 6.86
C SER A 482 -1.35 1.46 6.81
N SER A 483 -2.26 1.71 7.76
CA SER A 483 -3.57 1.06 7.86
C SER A 483 -4.30 0.97 6.52
N VAL A 484 -4.76 -0.23 6.16
CA VAL A 484 -5.56 -0.52 4.97
C VAL A 484 -6.95 -0.94 5.42
N THR A 485 -7.97 -0.38 4.78
CA THR A 485 -9.36 -0.83 4.95
C THR A 485 -9.93 -1.13 3.56
N VAL A 486 -10.65 -2.23 3.40
CA VAL A 486 -11.19 -2.67 2.11
C VAL A 486 -12.71 -2.66 2.18
N GLU A 487 -13.36 -2.19 1.12
CA GLU A 487 -14.81 -2.16 0.98
C GLU A 487 -15.21 -2.87 -0.33
N PRO A 488 -16.03 -3.94 -0.30
CA PRO A 488 -16.59 -4.56 0.90
C PRO A 488 -15.53 -5.26 1.77
N GLU A 489 -15.82 -5.45 3.06
CA GLU A 489 -14.88 -6.08 4.02
C GLU A 489 -14.58 -7.54 3.67
N THR A 490 -15.52 -8.22 3.01
CA THR A 490 -15.35 -9.57 2.45
C THR A 490 -14.25 -9.64 1.40
N ARG A 491 -13.83 -8.49 0.85
CA ARG A 491 -12.90 -8.37 -0.29
C ARG A 491 -13.37 -9.12 -1.52
N LYS A 492 -14.67 -9.41 -1.60
CA LYS A 492 -15.30 -10.17 -2.67
C LYS A 492 -16.44 -9.35 -3.24
N ALA A 493 -16.48 -9.25 -4.56
CA ALA A 493 -17.48 -8.48 -5.30
C ALA A 493 -17.93 -9.27 -6.54
N LYS A 494 -19.14 -9.01 -7.03
CA LYS A 494 -19.60 -9.59 -8.30
C LYS A 494 -18.86 -8.98 -9.47
N LEU A 495 -18.88 -9.64 -10.62
CA LEU A 495 -18.39 -9.01 -11.85
C LEU A 495 -19.15 -7.70 -12.12
N GLY A 496 -18.43 -6.63 -12.49
CA GLY A 496 -19.00 -5.29 -12.67
C GLY A 496 -18.92 -4.39 -11.43
N GLU A 497 -18.91 -4.96 -10.24
CA GLU A 497 -18.80 -4.23 -8.97
C GLU A 497 -17.35 -3.81 -8.69
N ASN A 498 -17.19 -2.85 -7.79
CA ASN A 498 -15.88 -2.32 -7.41
C ASN A 498 -15.50 -2.79 -6.01
N ILE A 499 -14.23 -3.12 -5.82
CA ILE A 499 -13.60 -3.23 -4.51
C ILE A 499 -12.74 -2.00 -4.30
N VAL A 500 -12.98 -1.27 -3.21
CA VAL A 500 -12.28 -0.04 -2.87
C VAL A 500 -11.30 -0.32 -1.75
N ILE A 501 -10.01 -0.15 -2.04
CA ILE A 501 -8.93 -0.25 -1.06
C ILE A 501 -8.59 1.16 -0.59
N TYR A 502 -8.86 1.46 0.67
CA TYR A 502 -8.44 2.71 1.27
C TYR A 502 -7.10 2.56 1.97
N VAL A 503 -6.18 3.49 1.72
CA VAL A 503 -4.81 3.45 2.23
C VAL A 503 -4.52 4.67 3.09
N GLY A 504 -4.07 4.42 4.31
CA GLY A 504 -3.73 5.45 5.29
C GLY A 504 -4.77 5.56 6.41
N PRO A 505 -4.45 6.32 7.47
CA PRO A 505 -5.37 6.56 8.58
C PRO A 505 -6.68 7.22 8.09
N PRO A 506 -7.84 6.91 8.68
CA PRO A 506 -9.11 7.52 8.29
C PRO A 506 -9.10 9.06 8.44
N ASN A 507 -8.31 9.57 9.38
CA ASN A 507 -8.16 11.01 9.67
C ASN A 507 -6.88 11.61 9.04
N SER A 508 -6.26 10.92 8.08
CA SER A 508 -5.09 11.45 7.40
C SER A 508 -5.48 12.53 6.41
N ALA A 509 -4.62 13.53 6.29
CA ALA A 509 -4.82 14.65 5.38
C ALA A 509 -4.74 14.21 3.90
N ALA A 510 -4.11 13.06 3.63
CA ALA A 510 -4.14 12.37 2.35
C ALA A 510 -4.52 10.89 2.56
N ARG A 511 -5.64 10.46 1.99
CA ARG A 511 -6.09 9.06 1.99
C ARG A 511 -6.06 8.53 0.57
N GLY A 512 -5.33 7.45 0.34
CA GLY A 512 -5.34 6.74 -0.95
C GLY A 512 -6.63 5.96 -1.10
N GLU A 513 -7.17 5.90 -2.31
CA GLU A 513 -8.34 5.12 -2.67
C GLU A 513 -8.00 4.36 -3.97
N ILE A 514 -7.80 3.05 -3.90
CA ILE A 514 -7.53 2.23 -5.08
C ILE A 514 -8.80 1.46 -5.40
N ILE A 515 -9.40 1.80 -6.54
CA ILE A 515 -10.59 1.11 -7.05
C ILE A 515 -10.11 -0.04 -7.91
N VAL A 516 -10.41 -1.25 -7.47
CA VAL A 516 -10.18 -2.47 -8.21
C VAL A 516 -11.52 -2.94 -8.75
N SER A 517 -11.60 -3.26 -10.03
CA SER A 517 -12.82 -3.79 -10.63
C SER A 517 -12.50 -4.81 -11.69
N CYS A 518 -13.35 -5.83 -11.78
CA CYS A 518 -13.28 -6.84 -12.82
C CYS A 518 -14.58 -6.74 -13.63
N ARG A 519 -14.50 -6.49 -14.94
CA ARG A 519 -15.69 -6.23 -15.78
C ARG A 519 -15.61 -6.94 -17.12
N LYS A 520 -16.75 -7.32 -17.69
CA LYS A 520 -16.82 -7.82 -19.07
C LYS A 520 -16.71 -6.64 -20.04
N GLY A 521 -15.66 -6.64 -20.87
CA GLY A 521 -15.42 -5.71 -21.96
C GLY A 521 -16.43 -5.89 -23.10
N LYS A 522 -16.40 -4.97 -24.07
CA LYS A 522 -17.35 -4.95 -25.20
C LYS A 522 -17.18 -6.14 -26.16
N ASP A 523 -16.00 -6.75 -26.15
CA ASP A 523 -15.66 -7.96 -26.91
C ASP A 523 -15.97 -9.25 -26.14
N GLY A 524 -16.60 -9.13 -24.96
CA GLY A 524 -16.96 -10.26 -24.11
C GLY A 524 -15.82 -10.78 -23.24
N LYS A 525 -14.62 -10.20 -23.32
CA LYS A 525 -13.48 -10.57 -22.50
C LYS A 525 -13.58 -9.94 -21.12
N VAL A 526 -13.05 -10.59 -20.09
CA VAL A 526 -13.01 -10.00 -18.75
C VAL A 526 -11.74 -9.17 -18.59
N GLU A 527 -11.93 -7.90 -18.28
CA GLU A 527 -10.89 -6.93 -18.00
C GLU A 527 -10.76 -6.75 -16.48
N PHE A 528 -9.56 -7.02 -15.98
CA PHE A 528 -9.16 -6.58 -14.65
C PHE A 528 -8.67 -5.14 -14.74
N SER A 529 -9.18 -4.25 -13.87
CA SER A 529 -8.71 -2.87 -13.83
C SER A 529 -8.42 -2.36 -12.43
N VAL A 530 -7.30 -1.64 -12.32
CA VAL A 530 -6.90 -0.94 -11.09
C VAL A 530 -6.79 0.55 -11.37
N LYS A 531 -7.55 1.34 -10.61
CA LYS A 531 -7.64 2.80 -10.75
C LYS A 531 -7.29 3.47 -9.42
N PRO A 532 -6.10 4.07 -9.31
CA PRO A 532 -5.76 4.84 -8.13
C PRO A 532 -6.43 6.21 -8.15
N LYS A 533 -6.98 6.57 -7.00
CA LYS A 533 -7.54 7.87 -6.67
C LYS A 533 -6.99 8.31 -5.31
N TYR A 534 -7.06 9.60 -5.03
CA TYR A 534 -6.64 10.13 -3.73
C TYR A 534 -7.67 11.12 -3.23
N ARG A 535 -7.96 11.04 -1.94
CA ARG A 535 -8.78 12.02 -1.21
C ARG A 535 -7.86 12.96 -0.44
N LEU A 536 -8.12 14.26 -0.59
CA LEU A 536 -7.39 15.32 0.10
C LEU A 536 -8.30 15.89 1.21
N GLY A 537 -8.04 15.49 2.46
CA GLY A 537 -8.83 15.86 3.64
C GLY A 537 -10.28 15.36 3.65
N ASP A 538 -11.11 15.97 4.50
CA ASP A 538 -12.52 15.61 4.71
C ASP A 538 -13.45 16.01 3.54
N ASN A 539 -12.92 16.75 2.56
CA ASN A 539 -13.68 17.14 1.38
C ASN A 539 -13.93 15.90 0.51
N LYS A 540 -15.21 15.54 0.35
CA LYS A 540 -15.69 14.40 -0.47
C LYS A 540 -15.29 14.43 -1.94
N LYS A 541 -14.61 15.47 -2.44
CA LYS A 541 -14.20 15.54 -3.84
C LYS A 541 -12.95 14.71 -4.06
N VAL A 542 -13.15 13.50 -4.57
CA VAL A 542 -12.09 12.63 -5.04
C VAL A 542 -11.47 13.27 -6.29
N ALA A 543 -10.25 13.78 -6.18
CA ALA A 543 -9.50 14.25 -7.33
C ALA A 543 -8.62 13.11 -7.85
N GLU A 544 -8.59 12.92 -9.18
CA GLU A 544 -7.59 12.06 -9.81
C GLU A 544 -6.20 12.73 -9.64
N LEU A 545 -5.52 12.35 -8.58
CA LEU A 545 -4.17 12.83 -8.25
C LEU A 545 -3.13 11.85 -8.80
N THR A 546 -3.09 11.75 -10.14
CA THR A 546 -1.96 11.11 -10.83
C THR A 546 -0.67 11.88 -10.54
N ALA A 547 0.50 11.24 -10.68
CA ALA A 547 1.76 11.93 -10.39
C ALA A 547 1.96 13.25 -11.19
N PRO A 548 1.60 13.33 -12.49
CA PRO A 548 1.63 14.60 -13.22
C PRO A 548 0.69 15.66 -12.61
N SER A 549 -0.51 15.26 -12.19
CA SER A 549 -1.49 16.15 -11.56
C SER A 549 -0.97 16.71 -10.24
N VAL A 550 -0.40 15.85 -9.39
CA VAL A 550 0.19 16.23 -8.10
C VAL A 550 1.40 17.15 -8.29
N SER A 551 2.30 16.82 -9.21
CA SER A 551 3.46 17.65 -9.55
C SER A 551 3.05 19.06 -10.02
N VAL A 552 2.06 19.15 -10.92
CA VAL A 552 1.50 20.43 -11.39
C VAL A 552 0.85 21.21 -10.24
N ALA A 553 0.10 20.54 -9.36
CA ALA A 553 -0.54 21.16 -8.21
C ALA A 553 0.49 21.74 -7.23
N ILE A 554 1.54 20.98 -6.91
CA ILE A 554 2.66 21.43 -6.07
C ILE A 554 3.37 22.62 -6.72
N GLY A 555 3.66 22.56 -8.03
CA GLY A 555 4.29 23.66 -8.75
C GLY A 555 3.44 24.94 -8.82
N LYS A 556 2.10 24.82 -8.90
CA LYS A 556 1.18 25.97 -8.79
C LYS A 556 1.20 26.55 -7.38
N LEU A 557 1.18 25.69 -6.36
CA LEU A 557 1.15 26.11 -4.97
C LEU A 557 2.46 26.74 -4.50
N HIS A 558 3.62 26.23 -4.96
CA HIS A 558 4.92 26.87 -4.74
C HIS A 558 4.97 28.29 -5.30
N ARG A 559 4.48 28.51 -6.53
CA ARG A 559 4.41 29.86 -7.14
C ARG A 559 3.48 30.79 -6.37
N LEU A 560 2.33 30.28 -5.92
CA LEU A 560 1.40 31.03 -5.08
C LEU A 560 2.04 31.43 -3.74
N LEU A 561 2.65 30.48 -3.05
CA LEU A 561 3.34 30.69 -1.77
C LEU A 561 4.49 31.69 -1.91
N ALA A 562 5.30 31.58 -2.97
CA ALA A 562 6.36 32.56 -3.26
C ALA A 562 5.79 33.96 -3.47
N SER A 563 4.73 34.11 -4.28
CA SER A 563 4.09 35.41 -4.51
C SER A 563 3.51 36.02 -3.23
N MET A 564 2.81 35.21 -2.43
CA MET A 564 2.23 35.66 -1.17
C MET A 564 3.29 36.03 -0.13
N ALA A 565 4.39 35.28 -0.07
CA ALA A 565 5.51 35.58 0.82
C ALA A 565 6.18 36.91 0.45
N ASP A 566 6.37 37.19 -0.85
CA ASP A 566 6.94 38.44 -1.31
C ASP A 566 5.99 39.64 -1.09
N GLU A 567 4.69 39.47 -1.36
CA GLU A 567 3.67 40.48 -1.08
C GLU A 567 3.57 40.80 0.42
N TYR A 568 3.57 39.77 1.26
CA TYR A 568 3.55 39.90 2.70
C TYR A 568 4.80 40.62 3.22
N ALA A 569 6.00 40.18 2.78
CA ALA A 569 7.25 40.82 3.16
C ALA A 569 7.31 42.29 2.71
N GLY A 570 6.87 42.59 1.49
CA GLY A 570 6.81 43.95 0.95
C GLY A 570 5.86 44.87 1.74
N ALA A 571 4.65 44.39 2.05
CA ALA A 571 3.68 45.13 2.85
C ALA A 571 4.18 45.36 4.28
N HIS A 572 4.72 44.31 4.91
CA HIS A 572 5.24 44.38 6.26
C HIS A 572 6.45 45.32 6.37
N ALA A 573 7.36 45.33 5.38
CA ALA A 573 8.50 46.23 5.33
C ALA A 573 8.11 47.71 5.11
N ALA A 574 7.08 47.97 4.31
CA ALA A 574 6.61 49.34 4.03
C ALA A 574 5.83 49.96 5.21
N TYR A 575 5.12 49.13 5.97
CA TYR A 575 4.17 49.56 7.00
C TYR A 575 4.77 50.51 8.06
N PRO A 576 5.94 50.25 8.68
CA PRO A 576 6.54 51.19 9.64
C PRO A 576 6.89 52.55 9.04
N GLY A 577 7.36 52.57 7.78
CA GLY A 577 7.69 53.81 7.06
C GLY A 577 6.45 54.66 6.79
N LEU A 578 5.34 54.02 6.42
CA LEU A 578 4.06 54.68 6.22
C LEU A 578 3.49 55.25 7.53
N LEU A 579 3.60 54.51 8.64
CA LEU A 579 3.22 55.01 9.96
C LEU A 579 4.07 56.20 10.40
N ALA A 580 5.39 56.15 10.16
CA ALA A 580 6.29 57.27 10.46
C ALA A 580 5.93 58.51 9.62
N GLN A 581 5.64 58.33 8.33
CA GLN A 581 5.18 59.40 7.44
C GLN A 581 3.84 59.99 7.90
N MET A 582 2.88 59.15 8.27
CA MET A 582 1.59 59.58 8.83
C MET A 582 1.79 60.40 10.10
N ASN A 583 2.64 59.93 11.01
CA ASN A 583 2.98 60.64 12.24
C ASN A 583 3.67 61.99 11.97
N ALA A 584 4.57 62.06 10.98
CA ALA A 584 5.18 63.32 10.57
C ALA A 584 4.16 64.30 9.99
N LEU A 585 3.24 63.83 9.13
CA LEU A 585 2.14 64.63 8.59
C LEU A 585 1.18 65.11 9.69
N ASN A 586 0.95 64.30 10.73
CA ASN A 586 0.10 64.66 11.87
C ASN A 586 0.73 65.75 12.75
N ARG A 587 2.07 65.74 12.89
CA ARG A 587 2.80 66.75 13.67
C ARG A 587 2.98 68.09 12.94
N LYS A 588 2.95 68.09 11.61
CA LYS A 588 3.19 69.30 10.81
C LYS A 588 2.02 70.29 10.90
N LYS A 589 2.28 71.48 11.45
CA LYS A 589 1.33 72.61 11.47
C LYS A 589 1.40 73.35 10.12
N PRO A 590 0.28 73.58 9.42
CA PRO A 590 0.29 74.30 8.15
C PRO A 590 0.55 75.80 8.37
N GLY A 591 1.46 76.39 7.60
CA GLY A 591 1.72 77.83 7.59
C GLY A 591 0.75 78.62 6.70
N SER A 592 0.03 77.94 5.80
CA SER A 592 -0.97 78.55 4.91
C SER A 592 -2.14 77.61 4.62
N LEU A 593 -3.24 78.16 4.10
CA LEU A 593 -4.41 77.37 3.68
C LEU A 593 -4.07 76.39 2.54
N GLN A 594 -3.18 76.78 1.62
CA GLN A 594 -2.73 75.91 0.54
C GLN A 594 -1.92 74.72 1.08
N GLU A 595 -1.04 74.97 2.05
CA GLU A 595 -0.26 73.92 2.72
C GLU A 595 -1.17 73.00 3.54
N ALA A 596 -2.20 73.53 4.22
CA ALA A 596 -3.19 72.73 4.93
C ALA A 596 -3.91 71.76 3.98
N GLY A 597 -4.31 72.23 2.79
CA GLY A 597 -4.90 71.38 1.76
C GLY A 597 -3.94 70.31 1.24
N ALA A 598 -2.65 70.62 1.07
CA ALA A 598 -1.64 69.66 0.64
C ALA A 598 -1.37 68.58 1.71
N ILE A 599 -1.22 68.97 2.97
CA ILE A 599 -1.04 68.05 4.10
C ILE A 599 -2.26 67.13 4.23
N SER A 600 -3.48 67.66 4.11
CA SER A 600 -4.71 66.86 4.16
C SER A 600 -4.74 65.79 3.06
N ARG A 601 -4.43 66.13 1.80
CA ARG A 601 -4.35 65.15 0.70
C ARG A 601 -3.26 64.11 0.93
N ALA A 602 -2.09 64.53 1.41
CA ALA A 602 -0.99 63.62 1.72
C ALA A 602 -1.36 62.64 2.85
N ARG A 603 -2.12 63.07 3.86
CA ARG A 603 -2.64 62.18 4.91
C ARG A 603 -3.60 61.16 4.33
N VAL A 604 -4.59 61.57 3.54
CA VAL A 604 -5.56 60.64 2.91
C VAL A 604 -4.83 59.62 2.03
N GLN A 605 -3.84 60.06 1.24
CA GLN A 605 -3.04 59.15 0.42
C GLN A 605 -2.22 58.17 1.28
N THR A 606 -1.55 58.66 2.32
CA THR A 606 -0.75 57.81 3.22
C THR A 606 -1.63 56.81 3.97
N GLN A 607 -2.82 57.22 4.42
CA GLN A 607 -3.78 56.32 5.06
C GLN A 607 -4.22 55.23 4.11
N GLY A 608 -4.56 55.56 2.86
CA GLY A 608 -4.91 54.54 1.86
C GLY A 608 -3.78 53.54 1.58
N LEU A 609 -2.52 53.95 1.69
CA LEU A 609 -1.38 53.04 1.61
C LEU A 609 -1.22 52.17 2.86
N ILE A 610 -1.47 52.72 4.04
CA ILE A 610 -1.50 51.97 5.32
C ILE A 610 -2.59 50.89 5.26
N ASP A 611 -3.82 51.28 4.92
CA ASP A 611 -4.97 50.37 4.81
C ASP A 611 -4.70 49.24 3.80
N LYS A 612 -4.05 49.58 2.68
CA LYS A 612 -3.62 48.59 1.68
C LYS A 612 -2.58 47.62 2.24
N ALA A 613 -1.56 48.11 2.94
CA ALA A 613 -0.52 47.29 3.54
C ALA A 613 -1.10 46.36 4.62
N GLU A 614 -1.93 46.90 5.53
CA GLU A 614 -2.65 46.11 6.54
C GLU A 614 -3.54 45.04 5.90
N GLY A 615 -4.27 45.39 4.84
CA GLY A 615 -5.11 44.46 4.10
C GLY A 615 -4.33 43.30 3.49
N VAL A 616 -3.13 43.56 2.94
CA VAL A 616 -2.23 42.51 2.42
C VAL A 616 -1.68 41.65 3.56
N ILE A 617 -1.18 42.26 4.64
CA ILE A 617 -0.64 41.55 5.81
C ILE A 617 -1.72 40.62 6.39
N LYS A 618 -2.92 41.13 6.63
CA LYS A 618 -4.05 40.36 7.19
C LYS A 618 -4.49 39.23 6.27
N ARG A 619 -4.51 39.45 4.96
CA ARG A 619 -4.89 38.42 3.98
C ARG A 619 -3.85 37.30 3.93
N ALA A 620 -2.58 37.66 3.76
CA ALA A 620 -1.52 36.67 3.63
C ALA A 620 -1.18 35.96 4.95
N SER A 621 -1.32 36.60 6.12
CA SER A 621 -1.18 35.89 7.41
C SER A 621 -2.23 34.79 7.59
N LYS A 622 -3.45 35.00 7.07
CA LYS A 622 -4.51 33.98 7.08
C LYS A 622 -4.28 32.89 6.02
N GLN A 623 -3.98 33.29 4.78
CA GLN A 623 -3.93 32.36 3.65
C GLN A 623 -2.62 31.56 3.56
N LEU A 624 -1.49 32.07 4.06
CA LEU A 624 -0.21 31.34 4.01
C LEU A 624 -0.28 30.01 4.79
N PRO A 625 -0.72 29.96 6.07
CA PRO A 625 -0.88 28.69 6.79
C PRO A 625 -1.77 27.69 6.06
N GLU A 626 -2.92 28.13 5.54
CA GLU A 626 -3.85 27.30 4.76
C GLU A 626 -3.18 26.72 3.50
N SER A 627 -2.39 27.55 2.80
CA SER A 627 -1.66 27.15 1.60
C SER A 627 -0.52 26.17 1.91
N TYR A 628 0.20 26.33 3.02
CA TYR A 628 1.20 25.36 3.46
C TYR A 628 0.56 24.05 3.94
N ALA A 629 -0.60 24.09 4.57
CA ALA A 629 -1.36 22.89 4.92
C ALA A 629 -1.79 22.12 3.68
N ALA A 630 -2.27 22.81 2.64
CA ALA A 630 -2.58 22.19 1.35
C ALA A 630 -1.32 21.60 0.68
N LEU A 631 -0.17 22.28 0.77
CA LEU A 631 1.09 21.76 0.25
C LEU A 631 1.53 20.49 0.98
N ASN A 632 1.35 20.46 2.31
CA ASN A 632 1.61 19.29 3.14
C ASN A 632 0.78 18.09 2.69
N GLN A 633 -0.51 18.31 2.49
CA GLN A 633 -1.43 17.28 2.01
C GLN A 633 -1.00 16.72 0.65
N LEU A 634 -0.62 17.59 -0.29
CA LEU A 634 -0.16 17.16 -1.62
C LEU A 634 1.14 16.35 -1.55
N ILE A 635 2.08 16.74 -0.69
CA ILE A 635 3.34 16.00 -0.51
C ILE A 635 3.11 14.67 0.21
N GLU A 636 2.22 14.60 1.20
CA GLU A 636 1.82 13.34 1.82
C GLU A 636 1.16 12.40 0.81
N ALA A 637 0.26 12.93 -0.04
CA ALA A 637 -0.32 12.18 -1.14
C ALA A 637 0.75 11.67 -2.12
N ALA A 638 1.75 12.51 -2.44
CA ALA A 638 2.83 12.15 -3.33
C ALA A 638 3.77 11.08 -2.73
N HIS A 639 4.07 11.14 -1.42
CA HIS A 639 4.79 10.09 -0.71
C HIS A 639 4.01 8.78 -0.63
N LEU A 640 2.69 8.87 -0.42
CA LEU A 640 1.81 7.71 -0.48
C LEU A 640 1.84 7.08 -1.88
N GLY A 641 1.71 7.89 -2.92
CA GLY A 641 1.78 7.43 -4.31
C GLY A 641 3.12 6.80 -4.66
N LYS A 642 4.24 7.38 -4.22
CA LYS A 642 5.57 6.78 -4.41
C LYS A 642 5.67 5.39 -3.79
N ARG A 643 5.21 5.21 -2.55
CA ARG A 643 5.24 3.92 -1.85
C ARG A 643 4.34 2.90 -2.53
N LEU A 644 3.11 3.30 -2.84
CA LEU A 644 2.18 2.41 -3.52
C LEU A 644 2.68 2.01 -4.90
N HIS A 645 3.30 2.92 -5.64
CA HIS A 645 3.90 2.61 -6.94
C HIS A 645 5.09 1.66 -6.81
N GLY A 646 5.98 1.85 -5.83
CA GLY A 646 7.24 1.09 -5.74
C GLY A 646 7.17 -0.22 -4.97
N GLU A 647 6.18 -0.39 -4.09
CA GLU A 647 6.18 -1.50 -3.12
C GLU A 647 4.87 -2.30 -3.13
N ALA A 648 3.73 -1.70 -3.48
CA ALA A 648 2.43 -2.31 -3.25
C ALA A 648 2.12 -3.48 -4.20
N GLU A 649 1.59 -4.55 -3.62
CA GLU A 649 1.22 -5.77 -4.31
C GLU A 649 -0.23 -6.14 -3.96
N ILE A 650 -1.03 -6.43 -4.98
CA ILE A 650 -2.42 -6.87 -4.87
C ILE A 650 -2.47 -8.28 -5.44
N GLU A 651 -2.81 -9.27 -4.64
CA GLU A 651 -3.14 -10.61 -5.11
C GLU A 651 -4.65 -10.72 -5.24
N TYR A 652 -5.10 -11.29 -6.35
CA TYR A 652 -6.51 -11.40 -6.65
C TYR A 652 -6.83 -12.75 -7.30
N GLN A 653 -8.10 -13.13 -7.18
CA GLN A 653 -8.66 -14.25 -7.91
C GLN A 653 -9.96 -13.86 -8.60
N VAL A 654 -10.19 -14.44 -9.77
CA VAL A 654 -11.50 -14.48 -10.41
C VAL A 654 -11.98 -15.90 -10.31
N GLY A 655 -13.18 -16.07 -9.76
CA GLY A 655 -13.79 -17.37 -9.56
C GLY A 655 -15.25 -17.39 -10.00
N ALA A 656 -15.85 -18.57 -9.96
CA ALA A 656 -17.27 -18.75 -10.17
C ALA A 656 -17.90 -19.48 -8.97
N THR A 657 -19.11 -19.10 -8.61
CA THR A 657 -19.89 -19.77 -7.58
C THR A 657 -20.65 -20.94 -8.23
N THR A 658 -20.50 -22.13 -7.66
CA THR A 658 -21.22 -23.36 -8.02
C THR A 658 -22.15 -23.75 -6.87
N GLN A 659 -22.96 -24.79 -7.03
CA GLN A 659 -23.74 -25.35 -5.92
C GLN A 659 -22.83 -26.05 -4.90
N GLU A 660 -21.71 -26.60 -5.37
CA GLU A 660 -20.74 -27.35 -4.55
C GLU A 660 -19.64 -26.49 -3.91
N GLY A 661 -19.58 -25.21 -4.25
CA GLY A 661 -18.60 -24.27 -3.68
C GLY A 661 -18.05 -23.28 -4.70
N GLU A 662 -16.85 -22.79 -4.45
CA GLU A 662 -16.21 -21.78 -5.29
C GLU A 662 -15.17 -22.42 -6.21
N LEU A 663 -15.26 -22.11 -7.50
CA LEU A 663 -14.33 -22.55 -8.51
C LEU A 663 -13.38 -21.40 -8.88
N PRO A 664 -12.15 -21.34 -8.35
CA PRO A 664 -11.19 -20.36 -8.81
C PRO A 664 -10.84 -20.64 -10.28
N LEU A 665 -10.98 -19.62 -11.12
CA LEU A 665 -10.71 -19.73 -12.55
C LEU A 665 -9.33 -19.20 -12.88
N VAL A 666 -8.96 -18.08 -12.25
CA VAL A 666 -7.71 -17.38 -12.48
C VAL A 666 -7.20 -16.75 -11.20
N PHE A 667 -5.89 -16.88 -10.98
CA PHE A 667 -5.13 -16.09 -10.03
C PHE A 667 -4.31 -15.04 -10.75
N GLY A 668 -4.25 -13.84 -10.19
CA GLY A 668 -3.35 -12.80 -10.65
C GLY A 668 -2.70 -12.10 -9.47
N ASN A 669 -1.59 -11.45 -9.76
CA ASN A 669 -0.95 -10.55 -8.82
C ASN A 669 -0.55 -9.26 -9.53
N SER A 670 -0.61 -8.15 -8.83
CA SER A 670 0.09 -6.94 -9.25
C SER A 670 1.49 -6.97 -8.68
N GLN A 671 2.48 -6.66 -9.51
CA GLN A 671 3.86 -6.47 -9.06
C GLN A 671 4.23 -4.99 -9.10
N PRO A 672 5.14 -4.53 -8.24
CA PRO A 672 5.73 -3.22 -8.44
C PRO A 672 6.41 -3.18 -9.82
N PRO A 673 6.35 -2.05 -10.54
CA PRO A 673 7.08 -1.89 -11.78
C PRO A 673 8.57 -2.08 -11.52
N PRO A 674 9.33 -2.60 -12.50
CA PRO A 674 10.77 -2.75 -12.36
C PRO A 674 11.44 -1.42 -12.01
N ILE A 675 12.42 -1.49 -11.12
CA ILE A 675 13.10 -0.34 -10.46
C ILE A 675 13.76 0.62 -11.47
N ASP A 676 13.96 0.19 -12.72
CA ASP A 676 14.61 0.96 -13.78
C ASP A 676 13.75 2.13 -14.30
N LYS A 677 12.44 2.14 -14.04
CA LYS A 677 11.56 3.26 -14.36
C LYS A 677 11.46 4.20 -13.16
N ALA A 678 12.00 5.41 -13.33
CA ALA A 678 11.77 6.50 -12.38
C ALA A 678 10.27 6.63 -12.13
N SER A 679 9.87 6.60 -10.86
CA SER A 679 8.47 6.78 -10.48
C SER A 679 8.04 8.19 -10.88
N GLY A 680 6.82 8.34 -11.39
CA GLY A 680 6.24 9.67 -11.60
C GLY A 680 6.28 10.55 -10.34
N PHE A 681 6.41 9.95 -9.14
CA PHE A 681 6.52 10.63 -7.84
C PHE A 681 7.95 10.92 -7.37
N ASP A 682 8.99 10.67 -8.18
CA ASP A 682 10.38 10.92 -7.78
C ASP A 682 10.74 12.39 -7.56
N PHE A 683 9.89 13.32 -8.03
CA PHE A 683 10.03 14.75 -7.74
C PHE A 683 9.89 15.07 -6.24
N VAL A 684 9.28 14.17 -5.46
CA VAL A 684 9.24 14.26 -4.00
C VAL A 684 10.56 13.71 -3.47
N ALA A 685 11.59 14.54 -3.53
CA ALA A 685 12.89 14.18 -2.98
C ALA A 685 12.74 13.81 -1.49
N GLN A 686 13.33 12.68 -1.11
CA GLN A 686 13.54 12.36 0.30
C GLN A 686 14.46 13.43 0.89
N ASP A 687 14.02 14.05 1.98
CA ASP A 687 14.76 15.05 2.75
C ASP A 687 15.24 16.27 1.96
N ALA A 688 14.30 17.16 1.64
CA ALA A 688 14.69 18.51 1.27
C ALA A 688 15.60 19.10 2.38
N PRO A 689 16.78 19.65 2.06
CA PRO A 689 17.74 20.06 3.07
C PRO A 689 17.16 21.17 3.93
N ALA A 690 17.50 21.15 5.22
CA ALA A 690 17.15 22.21 6.16
C ALA A 690 17.73 23.58 5.77
N VAL A 691 18.84 23.57 5.03
CA VAL A 691 19.52 24.76 4.55
C VAL A 691 18.57 25.59 3.66
N GLY A 692 18.50 26.89 3.90
CA GLY A 692 17.69 27.81 3.11
C GLY A 692 17.09 28.94 3.93
N PHE A 693 16.13 29.63 3.33
CA PHE A 693 15.34 30.67 3.97
C PHE A 693 14.01 30.11 4.46
N TRP A 694 13.63 30.53 5.65
CA TRP A 694 12.44 30.12 6.37
C TRP A 694 11.73 31.36 6.90
N MET A 695 10.45 31.24 7.22
CA MET A 695 9.60 32.34 7.68
C MET A 695 8.86 31.92 8.93
N ILE A 696 8.93 32.77 9.95
CA ILE A 696 7.99 32.77 11.07
C ILE A 696 6.92 33.79 10.69
N LEU A 697 5.63 33.49 10.87
CA LEU A 697 4.55 34.42 10.49
C LEU A 697 4.18 35.39 11.62
N GLU A 698 4.31 34.96 12.88
CA GLU A 698 3.90 35.75 14.05
C GLU A 698 4.93 35.66 15.18
N PRO A 699 5.75 36.70 15.42
CA PRO A 699 5.98 37.87 14.56
C PRO A 699 6.75 37.51 13.27
N PHE A 700 6.53 38.28 12.19
CA PHE A 700 7.17 37.96 10.92
C PHE A 700 8.69 38.13 10.95
N HIS A 701 9.41 37.04 10.70
CA HIS A 701 10.86 37.02 10.61
C HIS A 701 11.29 36.08 9.50
N VAL A 702 12.39 36.43 8.83
CA VAL A 702 13.05 35.52 7.90
C VAL A 702 14.23 34.87 8.60
N VAL A 703 14.25 33.55 8.67
CA VAL A 703 15.33 32.76 9.27
C VAL A 703 16.14 32.11 8.16
N GLN A 704 17.44 32.37 8.10
CA GLN A 704 18.36 31.69 7.20
C GLN A 704 19.13 30.62 7.96
N LEU A 705 19.04 29.39 7.49
CA LEU A 705 19.85 28.26 7.91
C LEU A 705 20.94 28.06 6.86
N ALA A 706 22.17 28.46 7.16
CA ALA A 706 23.29 28.36 6.23
C ALA A 706 23.93 26.96 6.24
N PRO A 707 24.58 26.54 5.15
CA PRO A 707 25.50 25.39 5.18
C PRO A 707 26.57 25.63 6.26
N GLY A 708 26.85 24.64 7.09
CA GLY A 708 27.82 24.75 8.19
C GLY A 708 27.21 25.03 9.56
N GLY A 709 25.88 25.16 9.66
CA GLY A 709 25.19 25.27 10.94
C GLY A 709 25.00 26.70 11.45
N ASP A 710 25.29 27.73 10.66
CA ASP A 710 24.99 29.11 11.06
C ASP A 710 23.50 29.42 10.89
N LEU A 711 22.92 30.09 11.89
CA LEU A 711 21.55 30.58 11.90
C LEU A 711 21.54 32.11 11.96
N ARG A 712 20.80 32.74 11.05
CA ARG A 712 20.59 34.20 11.05
C ARG A 712 19.09 34.51 11.00
N VAL A 713 18.64 35.38 11.90
CA VAL A 713 17.27 35.90 11.91
C VAL A 713 17.32 37.31 11.38
N PHE A 714 16.63 37.56 10.28
CA PHE A 714 16.47 38.86 9.68
C PHE A 714 15.18 39.50 10.15
N ASP A 715 15.19 40.83 10.25
CA ASP A 715 13.96 41.60 10.41
C ASP A 715 13.01 41.40 9.23
N ILE A 716 11.85 42.01 9.36
CA ILE A 716 10.77 42.04 8.38
C ILE A 716 11.21 42.57 7.00
N THR A 717 12.31 43.33 6.93
CA THR A 717 12.84 43.88 5.68
C THR A 717 13.77 42.91 4.97
N GLY A 718 14.20 41.84 5.65
CA GLY A 718 15.21 40.91 5.18
C GLY A 718 16.62 41.51 5.10
N LYS A 719 16.82 42.77 5.51
CA LYS A 719 18.10 43.49 5.36
C LYS A 719 18.93 43.48 6.63
N ASN A 720 18.29 43.59 7.80
CA ASN A 720 19.01 43.68 9.07
C ASN A 720 18.95 42.35 9.82
N VAL A 721 20.11 41.88 10.28
CA VAL A 721 20.19 40.70 11.16
C VAL A 721 19.80 41.11 12.57
N VAL A 722 18.65 40.64 13.05
CA VAL A 722 18.13 40.90 14.41
C VAL A 722 18.52 39.81 15.41
N GLY A 723 18.97 38.65 14.92
CA GLY A 723 19.41 37.55 15.75
C GLY A 723 20.42 36.66 15.04
N LYS A 724 21.31 36.05 15.81
CA LYS A 724 22.29 35.06 15.36
C LYS A 724 22.28 33.85 16.28
N GLY A 725 22.70 32.73 15.73
CA GLY A 725 22.84 31.49 16.47
C GLY A 725 23.46 30.41 15.59
N THR A 726 23.38 29.19 16.09
CA THR A 726 23.76 27.99 15.37
C THR A 726 22.57 27.04 15.27
N TRP A 727 22.60 26.15 14.29
CA TRP A 727 21.67 25.05 14.15
C TRP A 727 22.42 23.76 13.85
N LYS A 728 21.86 22.62 14.28
CA LYS A 728 22.42 21.29 14.00
C LYS A 728 21.29 20.28 13.78
N LYS A 729 21.46 19.40 12.80
CA LYS A 729 20.58 18.22 12.60
C LYS A 729 21.06 17.11 13.54
N GLU A 730 20.22 16.70 14.49
CA GLU A 730 20.49 15.59 15.42
C GLU A 730 19.27 14.66 15.45
N ARG A 731 19.45 13.39 15.06
CA ARG A 731 18.40 12.35 15.14
C ARG A 731 17.08 12.77 14.48
N GLY A 732 17.15 13.41 13.31
CA GLY A 732 15.97 13.88 12.57
C GLY A 732 15.34 15.18 13.11
N GLN A 733 15.85 15.73 14.22
CA GLN A 733 15.48 17.04 14.73
C GLN A 733 16.51 18.10 14.32
N ILE A 734 16.06 19.34 14.24
CA ILE A 734 16.89 20.51 13.99
C ILE A 734 16.90 21.34 15.26
N LYS A 735 18.04 21.34 15.96
CA LYS A 735 18.22 22.12 17.19
C LYS A 735 18.75 23.49 16.83
N PHE A 736 18.04 24.53 17.25
CA PHE A 736 18.53 25.91 17.18
C PHE A 736 19.14 26.27 18.53
N SER A 737 20.24 27.02 18.50
CA SER A 737 20.91 27.59 19.67
C SER A 737 21.20 29.05 19.37
N SER A 738 20.49 29.96 20.05
CA SER A 738 20.74 31.39 19.90
C SER A 738 21.96 31.82 20.71
N GLU A 739 22.60 32.94 20.33
CA GLU A 739 23.65 33.58 21.14
C GLU A 739 23.15 34.01 22.54
N ARG A 740 21.83 34.13 22.74
CA ARG A 740 21.20 34.44 24.02
C ARG A 740 20.90 33.20 24.88
N GLY A 741 21.39 32.03 24.48
CA GLY A 741 21.21 30.77 25.22
C GLY A 741 19.84 30.09 25.03
N LEU A 742 18.92 30.66 24.24
CA LEU A 742 17.67 29.97 23.89
C LEU A 742 17.98 28.76 22.99
N GLN A 743 17.55 27.58 23.44
CA GLN A 743 17.59 26.36 22.65
C GLN A 743 16.17 25.88 22.33
N GLU A 744 15.90 25.58 21.06
CA GLU A 744 14.60 25.07 20.63
C GLU A 744 14.83 23.95 19.59
N SER A 745 14.10 22.84 19.74
CA SER A 745 14.21 21.69 18.83
C SER A 745 13.01 21.68 17.89
N TYR A 746 13.29 21.53 16.61
CA TYR A 746 12.29 21.47 15.54
C TYR A 746 12.30 20.11 14.86
N THR A 747 11.12 19.63 14.49
CA THR A 747 10.97 18.46 13.62
C THR A 747 10.64 18.95 12.22
N MET A 748 11.39 18.47 11.22
CA MET A 748 11.10 18.75 9.83
C MET A 748 9.89 17.93 9.37
N LYS A 749 8.85 18.62 8.93
CA LYS A 749 7.68 18.02 8.29
C LYS A 749 7.78 18.25 6.79
N ASN A 750 7.91 17.14 6.06
CA ASN A 750 7.80 17.08 4.59
C ASN A 750 8.72 18.08 3.83
N GLY A 751 9.83 18.51 4.45
CA GLY A 751 10.86 19.35 3.80
C GLY A 751 10.56 20.84 3.65
N PHE A 752 9.39 21.32 4.11
CA PHE A 752 9.01 22.74 4.00
C PHE A 752 8.43 23.34 5.29
N ALA A 753 8.24 22.57 6.36
CA ALA A 753 7.85 23.09 7.66
C ALA A 753 8.79 22.57 8.76
N LEU A 754 9.20 23.45 9.67
CA LEU A 754 9.89 23.07 10.91
C LEU A 754 8.94 23.37 12.07
N VAL A 755 8.53 22.32 12.79
CA VAL A 755 7.58 22.44 13.91
C VAL A 755 8.33 22.21 15.22
N SER A 756 8.31 23.19 16.12
CA SER A 756 8.91 23.02 17.44
C SER A 756 7.98 22.29 18.41
N GLN A 757 8.56 21.82 19.52
CA GLN A 757 7.79 21.26 20.65
C GLN A 757 6.83 22.28 21.27
N SER A 758 7.11 23.59 21.15
CA SER A 758 6.25 24.66 21.64
C SER A 758 5.12 25.01 20.67
N GLY A 759 5.03 24.35 19.51
CA GLY A 759 4.02 24.59 18.48
C GLY A 759 4.37 25.70 17.50
N LYS A 760 5.57 26.31 17.59
CA LYS A 760 6.02 27.29 16.59
C LYS A 760 6.33 26.59 15.28
N ILE A 761 5.91 27.21 14.17
CA ILE A 761 6.13 26.68 12.84
C ILE A 761 6.97 27.67 12.04
N LEU A 762 8.08 27.20 11.48
CA LEU A 762 8.80 27.92 10.43
C LEU A 762 8.44 27.30 9.09
N TYR A 763 8.04 28.14 8.15
CA TYR A 763 7.69 27.73 6.79
C TYR A 763 8.83 28.06 5.83
N ARG A 764 9.16 27.14 4.93
CA ARG A 764 10.22 27.36 3.95
C ARG A 764 9.82 28.47 2.98
N LYS A 765 10.68 29.48 2.82
CA LYS A 765 10.48 30.54 1.83
C LYS A 765 10.82 29.98 0.44
N PHE A 766 9.83 29.96 -0.46
CA PHE A 766 10.03 29.64 -1.87
C PHE A 766 10.48 30.90 -2.63
N ASN A 767 11.49 30.75 -3.47
CA ASN A 767 11.88 31.79 -4.43
C ASN A 767 11.09 31.59 -5.72
N ARG A 768 10.80 32.70 -6.42
CA ARG A 768 10.10 32.68 -7.71
C ARG A 768 10.92 32.03 -8.82
#